data_AF-A0A0C2ZNU5-F1
#
_entry.id   AF-A0A0C2ZNU5-F1
#
_cell.length_a   1.000
_cell.length_b   1.000
_cell.length_c   1.000
_cell.angle_alpha   90.00
_cell.angle_beta   90.00
_cell.angle_gamma   90.00
#
_symmetry.space_group_name_H-M   'P 1'
#
loop_
_entity.id
_entity.type
_entity.pdbx_description
1 polymer ?
#
loop_
_entity_poly.entity_id
_entity_poly.type
_entity_poly.pdbx_seq_one_letter_code
_entity_poly.pdbx_strand_id
1 'polypeptide(L)'
;MPLLASFRPILLVGACVVLYYRRSLADAIEYYTGSSWISACLILAGSLAVVLLALHDTPYTKFIWHCFFRPLGGADQKTRLDKFYKGQADVYDTTRSAFLRGRNTMLSLSASHLRAIKEKHPTQRLVWVDIGGGTGHNIELMDKHFPVASFDAVYLIDLCEPLLDVARTRFARKGWTNVTVLQQDASEFSLPEWANKEAKGSVNFVTLSYSLSMIPSFYTLLDRIDYVLAPETGILSVVDFYTSGKQPSLHERAIGGTSKECGWLSRWFWQIWFDFDHVSLSPHRRDYLEYKFGTIKTYNGRNHFVIPFIVRIPYYIWLGRSRSCDVSRFCHAFEVEGGNLLGNCSPSSFVTIKESEIIPPLEIGKPALEQPPIRSDAVISITPPLSSFHYQLGKPWRLPYYEQPVHKEFRTFIYSFTWEDPFEDMKYLDLGPDDAILAITSAGDNALHYAIAAQPKRIHCVDMNPCQGHLLELKLAAINALEYDEFFALFGKGCHPNFRALLDSRISPLLSSIAYQFWHINDQSFSKAFYLTGYSGWALRLAQFIFSLAGVSADAEALCEAKSLEEQDRIWREKLKPVLMNPVVVAVLKSPVFCWNALGVPMNQRKMILDEGSIWEFVRDTFDPLPKSWSFRDGAYFYPLTLRGHYTPTSCPAYLTRSGFDTLKTNGGQATDSFRLHTDSIINVLRGLKTWSLTRAVIMDHLDWFSEDSKDVDEEIAELERVLAPGGILLWRSAGRRPWYVKVFQRHGFLVTPLGVRQGPDVAIDRVNMYASFWRAVKPTS
;
A
#
# COMPACT_ATOMS: atom_id res chain seq x y z
N MET A 1 42.82 3.78 -28.47
CA MET A 1 41.67 3.16 -27.79
C MET A 1 40.44 2.80 -28.66
N PRO A 2 40.29 3.14 -29.96
CA PRO A 2 39.14 2.66 -30.76
C PRO A 2 39.22 1.18 -31.19
N LEU A 3 40.44 0.61 -31.30
CA LEU A 3 40.63 -0.72 -31.86
C LEU A 3 39.97 -1.85 -31.06
N LEU A 4 39.91 -1.77 -29.73
CA LEU A 4 39.37 -2.85 -28.87
C LEU A 4 37.84 -2.95 -28.90
N ALA A 5 37.12 -1.86 -29.18
CA ALA A 5 35.65 -1.89 -29.30
C ALA A 5 35.18 -2.75 -30.49
N SER A 6 35.95 -2.73 -31.59
CA SER A 6 35.72 -3.51 -32.80
C SER A 6 35.94 -5.03 -32.63
N PHE A 7 36.67 -5.47 -31.60
CA PHE A 7 36.93 -6.89 -31.34
C PHE A 7 35.97 -7.54 -30.32
N ARG A 8 35.06 -6.77 -29.70
CA ARG A 8 34.07 -7.30 -28.74
C ARG A 8 33.15 -8.40 -29.32
N PRO A 9 32.59 -8.25 -30.54
CA PRO A 9 31.80 -9.31 -31.16
C PRO A 9 32.66 -10.55 -31.43
N ILE A 10 33.92 -10.34 -31.82
CA ILE A 10 34.87 -11.40 -32.16
C ILE A 10 35.26 -12.22 -30.92
N LEU A 11 35.44 -11.59 -29.76
CA LEU A 11 35.72 -12.26 -28.48
C LEU A 11 34.50 -13.03 -27.94
N LEU A 12 33.30 -12.48 -28.07
CA LEU A 12 32.05 -13.18 -27.71
C LEU A 12 31.77 -14.37 -28.62
N VAL A 13 31.99 -14.23 -29.93
CA VAL A 13 31.93 -15.33 -30.89
C VAL A 13 33.01 -16.37 -30.56
N GLY A 14 34.23 -15.95 -30.23
CA GLY A 14 35.31 -16.83 -29.78
C GLY A 14 34.93 -17.63 -28.53
N ALA A 15 34.29 -17.01 -27.54
CA ALA A 15 33.80 -17.69 -26.34
C ALA A 15 32.68 -18.70 -26.67
N CYS A 16 31.75 -18.36 -27.57
CA CYS A 16 30.72 -19.28 -28.04
C CYS A 16 31.31 -20.46 -28.82
N VAL A 17 32.34 -20.25 -29.65
CA VAL A 17 33.07 -21.29 -30.37
C VAL A 17 33.80 -22.22 -29.39
N VAL A 18 34.48 -21.67 -28.37
CA VAL A 18 35.13 -22.48 -27.31
C VAL A 18 34.11 -23.31 -26.52
N LEU A 19 32.93 -22.77 -26.23
CA LEU A 19 31.86 -23.51 -25.57
C LEU A 19 31.25 -24.59 -26.47
N TYR A 20 31.10 -24.32 -27.77
CA TYR A 20 30.60 -25.27 -28.77
C TYR A 20 31.56 -26.44 -28.97
N TYR A 21 32.87 -26.18 -29.01
CA TYR A 21 33.92 -27.21 -29.15
C TYR A 21 34.44 -27.74 -27.80
N ARG A 22 33.76 -27.46 -26.69
CA ARG A 22 34.23 -27.79 -25.33
C ARG A 22 34.62 -29.27 -25.15
N ARG A 23 33.87 -30.21 -25.73
CA ARG A 23 34.18 -31.65 -25.65
C ARG A 23 35.48 -31.97 -26.39
N SER A 24 35.58 -31.59 -27.65
CA SER A 24 36.78 -31.81 -28.46
C SER A 24 38.03 -31.14 -27.88
N LEU A 25 37.86 -29.97 -27.27
CA LEU A 25 38.94 -29.26 -26.59
C LEU A 25 39.35 -29.94 -25.27
N ALA A 26 38.37 -30.46 -24.51
CA ALA A 26 38.63 -31.24 -23.30
C ALA A 26 39.38 -32.53 -23.62
N ASP A 27 38.94 -33.27 -24.64
CA ASP A 27 39.58 -34.52 -25.06
C ASP A 27 41.02 -34.28 -25.53
N ALA A 28 41.27 -33.19 -26.25
CA ALA A 28 42.61 -32.81 -26.70
C ALA A 28 43.53 -32.37 -25.54
N ILE A 29 43.03 -31.56 -24.62
CA ILE A 29 43.82 -31.11 -23.45
C ILE A 29 44.06 -32.29 -22.49
N GLU A 30 43.10 -33.20 -22.35
CA GLU A 30 43.22 -34.41 -21.52
C GLU A 30 44.27 -35.37 -22.08
N TYR A 31 44.35 -35.51 -23.41
CA TYR A 31 45.41 -36.27 -24.07
C TYR A 31 46.83 -35.77 -23.72
N TYR A 32 47.03 -34.46 -23.60
CA TYR A 32 48.34 -33.88 -23.27
C TYR A 32 48.60 -33.74 -21.77
N THR A 33 47.56 -33.58 -20.94
CA THR A 33 47.71 -33.37 -19.49
C THR A 33 47.54 -34.64 -18.66
N GLY A 34 46.98 -35.71 -19.24
CA GLY A 34 46.72 -36.98 -18.57
C GLY A 34 45.66 -36.91 -17.46
N SER A 35 44.94 -35.78 -17.34
CA SER A 35 43.95 -35.57 -16.27
C SER A 35 42.75 -34.75 -16.77
N SER A 36 41.57 -35.35 -16.68
CA SER A 36 40.28 -34.68 -16.92
C SER A 36 40.05 -33.49 -15.98
N TRP A 37 40.56 -33.56 -14.74
CA TRP A 37 40.44 -32.47 -13.76
C TRP A 37 41.27 -31.25 -14.17
N ILE A 38 42.53 -31.45 -14.55
CA ILE A 38 43.42 -30.38 -15.01
C ILE A 38 42.87 -29.75 -16.30
N SER A 39 42.37 -30.57 -17.21
CA SER A 39 41.74 -30.13 -18.46
C SER A 39 40.51 -29.28 -18.20
N ALA A 40 39.64 -29.70 -17.28
CA ALA A 40 38.48 -28.91 -16.86
C ALA A 40 38.89 -27.57 -16.25
N CYS A 41 39.94 -27.54 -15.43
CA CYS A 41 40.45 -26.31 -14.82
C CYS A 41 41.05 -25.35 -15.85
N LEU A 42 41.82 -25.84 -16.82
CA LEU A 42 42.41 -25.04 -17.89
C LEU A 42 41.35 -24.46 -18.83
N ILE A 43 40.33 -25.24 -19.17
CA ILE A 43 39.19 -24.75 -19.97
C ILE A 43 38.42 -23.68 -19.18
N LEU A 44 38.17 -23.90 -17.89
CA LEU A 44 37.49 -22.92 -17.05
C LEU A 44 38.31 -21.62 -16.93
N ALA A 45 39.62 -21.73 -16.70
CA ALA A 45 40.54 -20.59 -16.60
C ALA A 45 40.66 -19.83 -17.93
N GLY A 46 40.77 -20.52 -19.06
CA GLY A 46 40.81 -19.91 -20.39
C GLY A 46 39.49 -19.23 -20.76
N SER A 47 38.35 -19.87 -20.46
CA SER A 47 37.02 -19.29 -20.66
C SER A 47 36.83 -18.04 -19.80
N LEU A 48 37.26 -18.10 -18.53
CA LEU A 48 37.21 -16.99 -17.60
C LEU A 48 38.14 -15.85 -18.05
N ALA A 49 39.34 -16.15 -18.56
CA ALA A 49 40.27 -15.16 -19.10
C ALA A 49 39.70 -14.45 -20.33
N VAL A 50 39.05 -15.17 -21.26
CA VAL A 50 38.37 -14.57 -22.43
C VAL A 50 37.21 -13.67 -22.00
N VAL A 51 36.42 -14.10 -21.01
CA VAL A 51 35.34 -13.27 -20.44
C VAL A 51 35.91 -12.03 -19.75
N LEU A 52 36.96 -12.18 -18.95
CA LEU A 52 37.63 -11.06 -18.27
C LEU A 52 38.26 -10.07 -19.26
N LEU A 53 38.84 -10.56 -20.37
CA LEU A 53 39.37 -9.74 -21.47
C LEU A 53 38.26 -9.05 -22.26
N ALA A 54 37.13 -9.72 -22.51
CA ALA A 54 35.96 -9.12 -23.17
C ALA A 54 35.29 -8.03 -22.30
N LEU A 55 35.37 -8.17 -20.97
CA LEU A 55 34.89 -7.20 -19.99
C LEU A 55 35.94 -6.15 -19.63
N HIS A 56 37.19 -6.30 -20.08
CA HIS A 56 38.29 -5.36 -19.81
C HIS A 56 37.90 -3.96 -20.34
N ASP A 57 38.03 -2.97 -19.47
CA ASP A 57 37.69 -1.57 -19.73
C ASP A 57 36.17 -1.24 -19.84
N THR A 58 35.33 -2.04 -19.18
CA THR A 58 33.94 -1.65 -18.91
C THR A 58 33.84 -0.83 -17.62
N PRO A 59 32.85 0.08 -17.52
CA PRO A 59 32.49 0.73 -16.26
C PRO A 59 32.42 -0.23 -15.06
N TYR A 60 31.92 -1.44 -15.28
CA TYR A 60 31.75 -2.47 -14.27
C TYR A 60 33.07 -3.16 -13.87
N THR A 61 34.03 -3.34 -14.79
CA THR A 61 35.35 -3.90 -14.42
C THR A 61 36.24 -2.90 -13.72
N LYS A 62 36.13 -1.60 -14.04
CA LYS A 62 36.76 -0.54 -13.22
C LYS A 62 36.19 -0.54 -11.79
N PHE A 63 34.88 -0.68 -11.65
CA PHE A 63 34.23 -0.82 -10.35
C PHE A 63 34.72 -2.06 -9.58
N ILE A 64 34.71 -3.24 -10.21
CA ILE A 64 35.20 -4.50 -9.61
C ILE A 64 36.68 -4.39 -9.22
N TRP A 65 37.54 -3.84 -10.08
CA TRP A 65 38.97 -3.65 -9.78
C TRP A 65 39.19 -2.80 -8.52
N HIS A 66 38.46 -1.70 -8.42
CA HIS A 66 38.59 -0.78 -7.30
C HIS A 66 37.94 -1.27 -6.00
N CYS A 67 36.88 -2.10 -6.07
CA CYS A 67 36.28 -2.75 -4.91
C CYS A 67 37.10 -3.96 -4.41
N PHE A 68 37.59 -4.81 -5.29
CA PHE A 68 38.10 -6.14 -4.90
C PHE A 68 39.63 -6.30 -4.93
N PHE A 69 40.35 -5.53 -5.76
CA PHE A 69 41.77 -5.80 -6.02
C PHE A 69 42.71 -4.66 -5.64
N ARG A 70 42.21 -3.42 -5.55
CA ARG A 70 43.05 -2.27 -5.18
C ARG A 70 43.06 -2.09 -3.65
N PRO A 71 44.24 -2.12 -2.99
CA PRO A 71 44.31 -1.98 -1.54
C PRO A 71 43.88 -0.57 -1.08
N LEU A 72 42.86 -0.52 -0.21
CA LEU A 72 42.40 0.69 0.50
C LEU A 72 43.35 1.02 1.66
N GLY A 73 44.59 1.37 1.35
CA GLY A 73 45.56 1.85 2.35
C GLY A 73 45.33 3.31 2.72
N GLY A 74 44.97 3.56 3.99
CA GLY A 74 44.92 4.87 4.65
C GLY A 74 44.30 4.80 6.06
N ALA A 75 44.84 5.55 7.04
CA ALA A 75 44.35 5.56 8.43
C ALA A 75 43.04 6.36 8.63
N ASP A 76 42.71 7.28 7.71
CA ASP A 76 41.60 8.23 7.80
C ASP A 76 40.51 7.97 6.74
N GLN A 77 39.23 8.20 7.07
CA GLN A 77 38.06 7.94 6.23
C GLN A 77 38.05 8.80 4.96
N LYS A 78 38.37 10.09 5.08
CA LYS A 78 38.42 11.04 3.95
C LYS A 78 39.41 10.59 2.88
N THR A 79 40.64 10.30 3.31
CA THR A 79 41.73 9.89 2.41
C THR A 79 41.40 8.57 1.67
N ARG A 80 40.67 7.65 2.32
CA ARG A 80 40.20 6.41 1.68
C ARG A 80 39.13 6.68 0.61
N LEU A 81 38.12 7.50 0.92
CA LEU A 81 37.05 7.86 -0.01
C LEU A 81 37.60 8.59 -1.24
N ASP A 82 38.47 9.58 -1.04
CA ASP A 82 39.12 10.31 -2.13
C ASP A 82 39.91 9.36 -3.05
N LYS A 83 40.68 8.43 -2.49
CA LYS A 83 41.46 7.46 -3.27
C LYS A 83 40.59 6.44 -4.01
N PHE A 84 39.45 6.07 -3.43
CA PHE A 84 38.48 5.15 -4.02
C PHE A 84 37.74 5.78 -5.20
N TYR A 85 37.30 7.04 -5.07
CA TYR A 85 36.48 7.73 -6.07
C TYR A 85 37.26 8.46 -7.16
N LYS A 86 38.51 8.88 -6.92
CA LYS A 86 39.34 9.59 -7.90
C LYS A 86 39.51 8.87 -9.25
N GLY A 87 39.43 7.54 -9.28
CA GLY A 87 39.54 6.73 -10.51
C GLY A 87 38.20 6.38 -11.19
N GLN A 88 37.06 6.72 -10.56
CA GLN A 88 35.73 6.27 -10.98
C GLN A 88 34.69 7.40 -11.07
N ALA A 89 35.03 8.63 -10.64
CA ALA A 89 34.09 9.75 -10.55
C ALA A 89 33.31 10.01 -11.85
N ASP A 90 33.97 9.95 -13.00
CA ASP A 90 33.36 10.22 -14.32
C ASP A 90 32.36 9.14 -14.79
N VAL A 91 32.45 7.93 -14.22
CA VAL A 91 31.66 6.75 -14.62
C VAL A 91 30.66 6.35 -13.52
N TYR A 92 30.74 7.00 -12.36
CA TYR A 92 30.03 6.70 -11.13
C TYR A 92 28.50 6.67 -11.28
N ASP A 93 27.94 7.65 -11.98
CA ASP A 93 26.51 7.77 -12.20
C ASP A 93 25.95 6.66 -13.09
N THR A 94 26.69 6.30 -14.15
CA THR A 94 26.28 5.32 -15.15
C THR A 94 26.24 3.90 -14.58
N THR A 95 27.20 3.53 -13.72
CA THR A 95 27.26 2.21 -13.08
C THR A 95 26.28 2.04 -11.93
N ARG A 96 26.02 3.11 -11.16
CA ARG A 96 25.15 3.04 -9.96
C ARG A 96 23.66 3.25 -10.24
N SER A 97 23.27 3.84 -11.37
CA SER A 97 21.84 4.03 -11.71
C SER A 97 21.01 2.74 -11.70
N ALA A 98 21.60 1.61 -12.14
CA ALA A 98 20.97 0.29 -12.09
C ALA A 98 20.85 -0.31 -10.66
N PHE A 99 21.68 0.18 -9.73
CA PHE A 99 21.80 -0.31 -8.35
C PHE A 99 20.97 0.51 -7.36
N LEU A 100 20.81 1.82 -7.60
CA LEU A 100 20.17 2.76 -6.65
C LEU A 100 18.69 2.99 -6.97
N ARG A 101 17.92 1.91 -7.09
CA ARG A 101 16.52 1.93 -7.57
C ARG A 101 15.58 2.80 -6.72
N GLY A 102 15.81 2.90 -5.42
CA GLY A 102 14.93 3.62 -4.51
C GLY A 102 15.06 5.15 -4.58
N ARG A 103 16.14 5.67 -5.15
CA ARG A 103 16.44 7.12 -5.17
C ARG A 103 15.35 7.94 -5.85
N ASN A 104 14.97 7.56 -7.07
CA ASN A 104 13.97 8.31 -7.83
C ASN A 104 12.61 8.31 -7.14
N THR A 105 12.20 7.18 -6.56
CA THR A 105 10.96 7.10 -5.78
C THR A 105 11.03 7.95 -4.52
N MET A 106 12.14 7.91 -3.77
CA MET A 106 12.33 8.76 -2.59
C MET A 106 12.16 10.25 -2.94
N LEU A 107 12.80 10.72 -4.02
CA LEU A 107 12.69 12.11 -4.45
C LEU A 107 11.27 12.46 -4.94
N SER A 108 10.62 11.58 -5.70
CA SER A 108 9.23 11.78 -6.13
C SER A 108 8.25 11.89 -4.94
N LEU A 109 8.40 11.01 -3.95
CA LEU A 109 7.65 11.07 -2.68
C LEU A 109 7.95 12.34 -1.90
N SER A 110 9.21 12.74 -1.82
CA SER A 110 9.60 13.96 -1.12
C SER A 110 8.98 15.18 -1.79
N ALA A 111 9.05 15.25 -3.13
CA ALA A 111 8.46 16.31 -3.93
C ALA A 111 6.95 16.41 -3.73
N SER A 112 6.22 15.28 -3.70
CA SER A 112 4.77 15.29 -3.47
C SER A 112 4.41 15.86 -2.09
N HIS A 113 5.16 15.50 -1.05
CA HIS A 113 4.92 15.99 0.31
C HIS A 113 5.34 17.46 0.47
N LEU A 114 6.45 17.88 -0.16
CA LEU A 114 6.87 19.28 -0.18
C LEU A 114 5.82 20.18 -0.85
N ARG A 115 5.16 19.72 -1.93
CA ARG A 115 4.03 20.47 -2.52
C ARG A 115 2.86 20.61 -1.55
N ALA A 116 2.47 19.52 -0.88
CA ALA A 116 1.40 19.55 0.11
C ALA A 116 1.70 20.50 1.29
N ILE A 117 2.97 20.57 1.73
CA ILE A 117 3.42 21.53 2.75
C ILE A 117 3.36 22.95 2.21
N LYS A 118 3.87 23.20 0.99
CA LYS A 118 3.90 24.53 0.38
C LYS A 118 2.49 25.07 0.12
N GLU A 119 1.52 24.22 -0.21
CA GLU A 119 0.11 24.60 -0.34
C GLU A 119 -0.47 25.10 1.00
N LYS A 120 -0.10 24.49 2.12
CA LYS A 120 -0.51 24.92 3.47
C LYS A 120 0.29 26.12 4.00
N HIS A 121 1.55 26.24 3.59
CA HIS A 121 2.50 27.25 4.07
C HIS A 121 3.21 27.96 2.90
N PRO A 122 2.49 28.76 2.09
CA PRO A 122 3.00 29.30 0.82
C PRO A 122 4.14 30.31 0.96
N THR A 123 4.19 31.03 2.08
CA THR A 123 5.22 32.05 2.36
C THR A 123 6.45 31.48 3.05
N GLN A 124 6.47 30.18 3.32
CA GLN A 124 7.55 29.58 4.07
C GLN A 124 8.79 29.39 3.19
N ARG A 125 9.93 29.84 3.73
CA ARG A 125 11.24 29.58 3.14
C ARG A 125 11.52 28.08 3.10
N LEU A 126 12.06 27.59 1.98
CA LEU A 126 12.41 26.19 1.74
C LEU A 126 13.92 26.05 1.57
N VAL A 127 14.57 25.51 2.60
CA VAL A 127 15.99 25.15 2.58
C VAL A 127 16.17 23.64 2.50
N TRP A 128 16.94 23.18 1.51
CA TRP A 128 17.27 21.77 1.31
C TRP A 128 18.75 21.50 1.62
N VAL A 129 19.02 20.47 2.42
CA VAL A 129 20.36 19.93 2.68
C VAL A 129 20.47 18.47 2.19
N ASP A 130 21.31 18.20 1.19
CA ASP A 130 21.62 16.86 0.68
C ASP A 130 22.92 16.33 1.28
N ILE A 131 22.82 15.37 2.21
CA ILE A 131 23.94 14.85 3.00
C ILE A 131 24.50 13.57 2.36
N GLY A 132 25.79 13.60 2.05
CA GLY A 132 26.44 12.58 1.22
C GLY A 132 25.98 12.67 -0.24
N GLY A 133 25.81 13.89 -0.75
CA GLY A 133 25.25 14.16 -2.08
C GLY A 133 26.17 13.78 -3.26
N GLY A 134 27.45 13.51 -2.99
CA GLY A 134 28.42 13.07 -3.99
C GLY A 134 28.49 13.98 -5.21
N THR A 135 28.20 13.43 -6.39
CA THR A 135 28.27 14.12 -7.70
C THR A 135 27.13 15.12 -7.94
N GLY A 136 26.23 15.33 -6.98
CA GLY A 136 25.09 16.22 -7.10
C GLY A 136 23.91 15.66 -7.90
N HIS A 137 23.90 14.35 -8.15
CA HIS A 137 22.87 13.69 -8.96
C HIS A 137 21.46 13.81 -8.36
N ASN A 138 21.32 13.79 -7.03
CA ASN A 138 20.01 13.91 -6.38
C ASN A 138 19.37 15.27 -6.68
N ILE A 139 20.16 16.35 -6.63
CA ILE A 139 19.71 17.72 -6.92
C ILE A 139 19.24 17.82 -8.37
N GLU A 140 19.98 17.24 -9.31
CA GLU A 140 19.55 17.20 -10.71
C GLU A 140 18.29 16.34 -10.94
N LEU A 141 18.19 15.21 -10.25
CA LEU A 141 17.02 14.36 -10.38
C LEU A 141 15.79 14.99 -9.73
N MET A 142 15.97 15.72 -8.63
CA MET A 142 14.89 16.44 -7.94
C MET A 142 14.27 17.50 -8.84
N ASP A 143 15.05 18.20 -9.67
CA ASP A 143 14.53 19.22 -10.60
C ASP A 143 13.42 18.70 -11.53
N LYS A 144 13.41 17.39 -11.85
CA LYS A 144 12.35 16.74 -12.63
C LYS A 144 11.03 16.60 -11.89
N HIS A 145 11.08 16.54 -10.55
CA HIS A 145 9.93 16.34 -9.68
C HIS A 145 9.53 17.66 -9.01
N PHE A 146 10.48 18.38 -8.44
CA PHE A 146 10.28 19.67 -7.77
C PHE A 146 11.38 20.63 -8.23
N PRO A 147 11.04 21.69 -8.98
CA PRO A 147 12.05 22.57 -9.57
C PRO A 147 13.03 23.10 -8.53
N VAL A 148 14.33 23.02 -8.81
CA VAL A 148 15.37 23.47 -7.87
C VAL A 148 15.23 24.96 -7.57
N ALA A 149 14.73 25.74 -8.53
CA ALA A 149 14.42 27.17 -8.35
C ALA A 149 13.29 27.44 -7.33
N SER A 150 12.52 26.43 -6.92
CA SER A 150 11.49 26.58 -5.89
C SER A 150 12.05 26.54 -4.47
N PHE A 151 13.33 26.19 -4.30
CA PHE A 151 14.04 26.27 -3.02
C PHE A 151 14.77 27.62 -2.91
N ASP A 152 14.71 28.23 -1.74
CA ASP A 152 15.46 29.46 -1.45
C ASP A 152 16.96 29.19 -1.35
N ALA A 153 17.34 28.01 -0.84
CA ALA A 153 18.71 27.55 -0.80
C ALA A 153 18.80 26.02 -0.83
N VAL A 154 19.80 25.49 -1.53
CA VAL A 154 20.14 24.07 -1.56
C VAL A 154 21.61 23.92 -1.20
N TYR A 155 21.91 23.04 -0.24
CA TYR A 155 23.25 22.77 0.23
C TYR A 155 23.60 21.31 0.00
N LEU A 156 24.67 21.05 -0.75
CA LEU A 156 25.24 19.72 -0.91
C LEU A 156 26.42 19.57 0.04
N ILE A 157 26.36 18.56 0.91
CA ILE A 157 27.43 18.22 1.86
C ILE A 157 28.03 16.87 1.49
N ASP A 158 29.35 16.85 1.30
CA ASP A 158 30.12 15.61 1.13
C ASP A 158 31.53 15.77 1.69
N LEU A 159 32.18 14.66 2.04
CA LEU A 159 33.55 14.64 2.53
C LEU A 159 34.57 14.58 1.37
N CYS A 160 34.15 14.06 0.20
CA CYS A 160 35.01 13.69 -0.92
C CYS A 160 35.11 14.80 -1.99
N GLU A 161 36.24 15.50 -2.05
CA GLU A 161 36.44 16.65 -2.94
C GLU A 161 36.28 16.31 -4.44
N PRO A 162 36.83 15.19 -4.96
CA PRO A 162 36.67 14.83 -6.37
C PRO A 162 35.20 14.68 -6.81
N LEU A 163 34.30 14.26 -5.92
CA LEU A 163 32.87 14.18 -6.23
C LEU A 163 32.23 15.56 -6.26
N LEU A 164 32.66 16.45 -5.36
CA LEU A 164 32.20 17.83 -5.30
C LEU A 164 32.60 18.64 -6.53
N ASP A 165 33.77 18.38 -7.12
CA ASP A 165 34.18 19.01 -8.38
C ASP A 165 33.23 18.66 -9.54
N VAL A 166 32.80 17.40 -9.61
CA VAL A 166 31.78 16.96 -10.57
C VAL A 166 30.45 17.66 -10.29
N ALA A 167 30.06 17.78 -9.02
CA ALA A 167 28.83 18.46 -8.62
C ALA A 167 28.85 19.96 -9.02
N ARG A 168 29.93 20.68 -8.73
CA ARG A 168 30.09 22.09 -9.12
C ARG A 168 30.01 22.27 -10.63
N THR A 169 30.66 21.40 -11.40
CA THR A 169 30.61 21.41 -12.87
C THR A 169 29.18 21.15 -13.38
N ARG A 170 28.46 20.20 -12.76
CA ARG A 170 27.07 19.89 -13.10
C ARG A 170 26.15 21.08 -12.84
N PHE A 171 26.27 21.70 -11.67
CA PHE A 171 25.41 22.83 -11.28
C PHE A 171 25.71 24.09 -12.09
N ALA A 172 26.98 24.37 -12.38
CA ALA A 172 27.39 25.45 -13.28
C ALA A 172 26.78 25.28 -14.68
N ARG A 173 26.75 24.05 -15.22
CA ARG A 173 26.11 23.74 -16.51
C ARG A 173 24.60 23.98 -16.50
N LYS A 174 23.93 23.77 -15.36
CA LYS A 174 22.49 24.00 -15.18
C LYS A 174 22.14 25.46 -14.88
N GLY A 175 23.13 26.27 -14.49
CA GLY A 175 22.95 27.69 -14.16
C GLY A 175 22.25 27.93 -12.83
N TRP A 176 22.26 26.97 -11.89
CA TRP A 176 21.65 27.16 -10.57
C TRP A 176 22.53 28.03 -9.68
N THR A 177 21.97 29.15 -9.19
CA THR A 177 22.66 30.10 -8.30
C THR A 177 22.31 29.91 -6.83
N ASN A 178 21.25 29.15 -6.54
CA ASN A 178 20.77 28.85 -5.20
C ASN A 178 21.35 27.54 -4.63
N VAL A 179 22.31 26.91 -5.31
CA VAL A 179 22.96 25.66 -4.89
C VAL A 179 24.38 25.93 -4.43
N THR A 180 24.71 25.55 -3.19
CA THR A 180 26.04 25.69 -2.59
C THR A 180 26.64 24.32 -2.26
N VAL A 181 27.90 24.13 -2.63
CA VAL A 181 28.63 22.86 -2.42
C VAL A 181 29.62 23.02 -1.28
N LEU A 182 29.50 22.19 -0.24
CA LEU A 182 30.28 22.29 1.00
C LEU A 182 31.06 20.98 1.25
N GLN A 183 32.38 21.10 1.35
CA GLN A 183 33.24 20.00 1.78
C GLN A 183 33.28 19.94 3.31
N GLN A 184 32.45 19.11 3.93
CA GLN A 184 32.33 19.04 5.39
C GLN A 184 32.02 17.61 5.86
N ASP A 185 32.31 17.32 7.13
CA ASP A 185 31.84 16.11 7.79
C ASP A 185 30.32 16.20 8.01
N ALA A 186 29.60 15.13 7.68
CA ALA A 186 28.15 15.06 7.80
C ALA A 186 27.65 15.19 9.25
N SER A 187 28.44 14.79 10.25
CA SER A 187 28.06 14.86 11.66
C SER A 187 28.27 16.24 12.29
N GLU A 188 29.05 17.12 11.65
CA GLU A 188 29.42 18.45 12.17
C GLU A 188 29.09 19.60 11.20
N PHE A 189 28.30 19.34 10.16
CA PHE A 189 28.06 20.30 9.08
C PHE A 189 27.48 21.64 9.56
N SER A 190 27.94 22.74 8.96
CA SER A 190 27.47 24.10 9.22
C SER A 190 27.12 24.82 7.91
N LEU A 191 25.97 25.48 7.90
CA LEU A 191 25.54 26.27 6.74
C LEU A 191 26.06 27.71 6.85
N PRO A 192 26.49 28.34 5.74
CA PRO A 192 27.01 29.72 5.75
C PRO A 192 26.06 30.75 6.38
N GLU A 193 24.75 30.51 6.28
CA GLU A 193 23.72 31.41 6.82
C GLU A 193 23.59 31.39 8.36
N TRP A 194 24.16 30.38 9.03
CA TRP A 194 24.11 30.25 10.49
C TRP A 194 25.16 31.11 11.21
N ALA A 195 26.08 31.74 10.48
CA ALA A 195 27.13 32.56 11.09
C ALA A 195 26.58 33.66 12.01
N ASN A 196 25.38 34.17 11.73
CA ASN A 196 24.71 35.23 12.50
C ASN A 196 23.25 34.90 12.88
N LYS A 197 22.82 33.64 12.74
CA LYS A 197 21.42 33.21 12.96
C LYS A 197 21.36 31.87 13.68
N GLU A 198 20.27 31.63 14.41
CA GLU A 198 20.05 30.34 15.07
C GLU A 198 19.86 29.23 14.02
N ALA A 199 20.60 28.14 14.17
CA ALA A 199 20.52 26.99 13.26
C ALA A 199 19.26 26.13 13.50
N LYS A 200 18.68 26.22 14.70
CA LYS A 200 17.54 25.41 15.13
C LYS A 200 16.32 25.65 14.23
N GLY A 201 15.76 24.57 13.69
CA GLY A 201 14.56 24.64 12.84
C GLY A 201 14.72 25.42 11.53
N SER A 202 15.95 25.68 11.08
CA SER A 202 16.23 26.47 9.87
C SER A 202 16.12 25.70 8.56
N VAL A 203 16.04 24.35 8.61
CA VAL A 203 16.06 23.47 7.43
C VAL A 203 14.70 22.80 7.23
N ASN A 204 14.18 22.81 6.00
CA ASN A 204 12.86 22.24 5.69
C ASN A 204 12.95 20.86 5.04
N PHE A 205 14.07 20.55 4.38
CA PHE A 205 14.22 19.30 3.68
C PHE A 205 15.64 18.76 3.84
N VAL A 206 15.77 17.52 4.28
CA VAL A 206 17.05 16.82 4.39
C VAL A 206 16.97 15.50 3.64
N THR A 207 17.99 15.19 2.83
CA THR A 207 18.09 13.91 2.12
C THR A 207 19.35 13.14 2.50
N LEU A 208 19.17 11.84 2.70
CA LEU A 208 20.24 10.85 2.90
C LEU A 208 20.04 9.73 1.87
N SER A 209 20.65 9.87 0.69
CA SER A 209 20.53 8.87 -0.39
C SER A 209 21.74 7.95 -0.43
N TYR A 210 21.59 6.77 0.16
CA TYR A 210 22.60 5.71 0.26
C TYR A 210 23.88 6.19 0.96
N SER A 211 23.72 7.12 1.92
CA SER A 211 24.81 7.74 2.67
C SER A 211 24.81 7.40 4.16
N LEU A 212 23.65 7.12 4.77
CA LEU A 212 23.55 6.82 6.21
C LEU A 212 24.32 5.56 6.60
N SER A 213 24.31 4.53 5.75
CA SER A 213 25.08 3.30 5.91
C SER A 213 26.60 3.49 5.82
N MET A 214 27.05 4.60 5.21
CA MET A 214 28.48 4.96 5.07
C MET A 214 28.98 5.85 6.21
N ILE A 215 28.09 6.39 7.06
CA ILE A 215 28.45 7.32 8.13
C ILE A 215 28.61 6.55 9.46
N PRO A 216 29.80 6.54 10.08
CA PRO A 216 30.03 5.87 11.36
C PRO A 216 29.31 6.56 12.52
N SER A 217 29.41 7.89 12.61
CA SER A 217 28.81 8.75 13.66
C SER A 217 27.32 9.07 13.42
N PHE A 218 26.54 8.07 12.99
CA PHE A 218 25.16 8.29 12.56
C PHE A 218 24.22 8.78 13.67
N TYR A 219 24.51 8.47 14.95
CA TYR A 219 23.77 9.02 16.09
C TYR A 219 23.86 10.55 16.12
N THR A 220 25.08 11.09 16.13
CA THR A 220 25.37 12.52 16.12
C THR A 220 24.76 13.21 14.90
N LEU A 221 24.86 12.58 13.72
CA LEU A 221 24.24 13.08 12.49
C LEU A 221 22.72 13.22 12.65
N LEU A 222 22.03 12.17 13.09
CA LEU A 222 20.57 12.17 13.20
C LEU A 222 20.09 13.12 14.30
N ASP A 223 20.84 13.27 15.39
CA ASP A 223 20.57 14.28 16.42
C ASP A 223 20.74 15.71 15.90
N ARG A 224 21.78 15.94 15.09
CA ARG A 224 22.01 17.24 14.45
C ARG A 224 20.92 17.58 13.45
N ILE A 225 20.48 16.60 12.65
CA ILE A 225 19.37 16.77 11.71
C ILE A 225 18.10 17.16 12.48
N ASP A 226 17.74 16.44 13.55
CA ASP A 226 16.56 16.77 14.37
C ASP A 226 16.63 18.19 14.95
N TYR A 227 17.81 18.63 15.38
CA TYR A 227 18.00 19.99 15.88
C TYR A 227 17.76 21.08 14.83
N VAL A 228 18.24 20.89 13.59
CA VAL A 228 18.12 21.91 12.52
C VAL A 228 16.83 21.81 11.71
N LEU A 229 16.13 20.67 11.78
CA LEU A 229 14.90 20.42 11.03
C LEU A 229 13.74 21.24 11.58
N ALA A 230 13.02 21.94 10.71
CA ALA A 230 11.84 22.71 11.07
C ALA A 230 10.79 21.78 11.71
N PRO A 231 10.30 22.07 12.95
CA PRO A 231 9.37 21.19 13.66
C PRO A 231 8.12 20.81 12.86
N GLU A 232 7.44 21.80 12.29
CA GLU A 232 6.16 21.57 11.61
C GLU A 232 6.31 21.14 10.15
N THR A 233 7.25 21.72 9.42
CA THR A 233 7.29 21.58 7.95
C THR A 233 8.51 20.82 7.47
N GLY A 234 9.39 20.44 8.39
CA GLY A 234 10.63 19.77 8.08
C GLY A 234 10.39 18.32 7.71
N ILE A 235 10.97 17.92 6.58
CA ILE A 235 10.94 16.55 6.06
C ILE A 235 12.38 16.01 6.02
N LEU A 236 12.55 14.78 6.53
CA LEU A 236 13.75 13.97 6.34
C LEU A 236 13.41 12.77 5.44
N SER A 237 14.17 12.62 4.36
CA SER A 237 14.05 11.51 3.42
C SER A 237 15.32 10.68 3.39
N VAL A 238 15.15 9.37 3.58
CA VAL A 238 16.26 8.41 3.60
C VAL A 238 15.97 7.29 2.62
N VAL A 239 16.94 6.96 1.77
CA VAL A 239 16.97 5.71 1.03
C VAL A 239 18.28 5.04 1.32
N ASP A 240 18.27 3.80 1.79
CA ASP A 240 19.52 3.09 2.06
C ASP A 240 19.36 1.57 2.01
N PHE A 241 20.49 0.88 2.01
CA PHE A 241 20.55 -0.56 2.24
C PHE A 241 20.41 -0.87 3.72
N TYR A 242 19.88 -2.05 4.03
CA TYR A 242 19.68 -2.45 5.42
C TYR A 242 19.75 -3.97 5.59
N THR A 243 19.96 -4.43 6.82
CA THR A 243 19.63 -5.80 7.21
C THR A 243 18.70 -5.77 8.41
N SER A 244 17.77 -6.72 8.51
CA SER A 244 16.81 -6.75 9.62
C SER A 244 17.44 -7.36 10.87
N GLY A 245 16.98 -6.92 12.04
CA GLY A 245 17.19 -7.64 13.29
C GLY A 245 16.54 -9.04 13.28
N LYS A 246 16.88 -9.87 14.27
CA LYS A 246 16.19 -11.16 14.48
C LYS A 246 14.76 -10.96 15.00
N GLN A 247 14.57 -9.97 15.87
CA GLN A 247 13.29 -9.60 16.44
C GLN A 247 12.88 -8.24 15.84
N PRO A 248 11.59 -8.07 15.48
CA PRO A 248 11.07 -6.77 15.12
C PRO A 248 11.12 -5.84 16.35
N SER A 249 11.36 -4.55 16.13
CA SER A 249 11.33 -3.59 17.24
C SER A 249 9.88 -3.39 17.72
N LEU A 250 9.69 -2.99 18.99
CA LEU A 250 8.36 -2.65 19.53
C LEU A 250 7.63 -1.61 18.66
N HIS A 251 8.39 -0.65 18.11
CA HIS A 251 7.90 0.42 17.24
C HIS A 251 7.55 -0.06 15.83
N GLU A 252 8.16 -1.14 15.37
CA GLU A 252 7.95 -1.66 14.01
C GLU A 252 6.49 -2.03 13.76
N ARG A 253 5.83 -2.60 14.78
CA ARG A 253 4.38 -2.92 14.70
C ARG A 253 3.53 -1.66 14.57
N ALA A 254 3.91 -0.56 15.24
CA ALA A 254 3.17 0.71 15.23
C ALA A 254 3.44 1.56 13.99
N ILE A 255 4.65 1.54 13.44
CA ILE A 255 4.99 2.30 12.23
C ILE A 255 4.23 1.75 11.02
N GLY A 256 4.01 0.43 10.99
CA GLY A 256 3.37 -0.26 9.89
C GLY A 256 4.33 -0.42 8.72
N GLY A 257 4.52 -1.65 8.25
CA GLY A 257 5.38 -1.93 7.11
C GLY A 257 5.43 -3.41 6.77
N THR A 258 5.28 -3.72 5.50
CA THR A 258 5.39 -5.10 5.01
C THR A 258 6.86 -5.43 4.72
N SER A 259 7.30 -6.63 5.09
CA SER A 259 8.54 -7.25 4.59
C SER A 259 9.87 -6.58 4.94
N LYS A 260 10.01 -5.98 6.14
CA LYS A 260 11.33 -5.56 6.69
C LYS A 260 12.22 -6.79 6.91
N GLU A 261 11.65 -7.95 7.22
CA GLU A 261 12.41 -9.16 7.54
C GLU A 261 13.33 -9.63 6.40
N CYS A 262 14.56 -9.98 6.78
CA CYS A 262 15.55 -10.60 5.91
C CYS A 262 15.77 -12.06 6.35
N GLY A 263 15.84 -12.99 5.38
CA GLY A 263 16.22 -14.38 5.66
C GLY A 263 17.59 -14.47 6.33
N TRP A 264 17.82 -15.53 7.12
CA TRP A 264 19.06 -15.69 7.89
C TRP A 264 20.33 -15.58 7.03
N LEU A 265 20.39 -16.30 5.91
CA LEU A 265 21.51 -16.24 4.96
C LEU A 265 21.72 -14.81 4.42
N SER A 266 20.63 -14.13 4.07
CA SER A 266 20.68 -12.77 3.52
C SER A 266 21.21 -11.75 4.52
N ARG A 267 20.87 -11.90 5.82
CA ARG A 267 21.35 -11.01 6.89
C ARG A 267 22.87 -11.06 6.99
N TRP A 268 23.43 -12.27 7.12
CA TRP A 268 24.88 -12.46 7.27
C TRP A 268 25.63 -12.14 6.00
N PHE A 269 25.17 -12.64 4.85
CA PHE A 269 25.84 -12.43 3.58
C PHE A 269 26.00 -10.94 3.26
N TRP A 270 24.93 -10.14 3.37
CA TRP A 270 25.00 -8.73 3.04
C TRP A 270 25.79 -7.90 4.06
N GLN A 271 25.70 -8.23 5.36
CA GLN A 271 26.53 -7.56 6.36
C GLN A 271 28.02 -7.76 6.06
N ILE A 272 28.45 -9.00 5.81
CA ILE A 272 29.85 -9.33 5.50
C ILE A 272 30.27 -8.68 4.17
N TRP A 273 29.40 -8.78 3.14
CA TRP A 273 29.69 -8.24 1.82
C TRP A 273 29.98 -6.73 1.85
N PHE A 274 29.12 -5.96 2.51
CA PHE A 274 29.26 -4.50 2.58
C PHE A 274 30.35 -4.05 3.57
N ASP A 275 30.72 -4.89 4.54
CA ASP A 275 31.84 -4.60 5.45
C ASP A 275 33.18 -4.51 4.70
N PHE A 276 33.36 -5.27 3.61
CA PHE A 276 34.53 -5.13 2.72
C PHE A 276 34.68 -3.72 2.11
N ASP A 277 33.56 -3.03 1.87
CA ASP A 277 33.52 -1.66 1.37
C ASP A 277 33.41 -0.62 2.50
N HIS A 278 33.57 -1.03 3.77
CA HIS A 278 33.36 -0.22 4.97
C HIS A 278 31.95 0.41 5.07
N VAL A 279 30.95 -0.23 4.49
CA VAL A 279 29.54 0.17 4.57
C VAL A 279 28.84 -0.70 5.60
N SER A 280 28.26 -0.09 6.63
CA SER A 280 27.69 -0.83 7.74
C SER A 280 26.16 -0.92 7.63
N LEU A 281 25.68 -2.12 7.28
CA LEU A 281 24.25 -2.43 7.13
C LEU A 281 23.54 -2.79 8.43
N SER A 282 24.12 -2.42 9.58
CA SER A 282 23.56 -2.72 10.90
C SER A 282 22.12 -2.21 11.04
N PRO A 283 21.19 -3.00 11.60
CA PRO A 283 19.79 -2.60 11.78
C PRO A 283 19.63 -1.31 12.62
N HIS A 284 20.58 -1.04 13.52
CA HIS A 284 20.54 0.10 14.45
C HIS A 284 20.42 1.46 13.78
N ARG A 285 20.93 1.62 12.55
CA ARG A 285 20.81 2.90 11.81
C ARG A 285 19.36 3.26 11.54
N ARG A 286 18.60 2.28 11.06
CA ARG A 286 17.18 2.45 10.78
C ARG A 286 16.36 2.50 12.05
N ASP A 287 16.70 1.69 13.05
CA ASP A 287 15.97 1.68 14.32
C ASP A 287 16.12 3.02 15.06
N TYR A 288 17.32 3.64 15.04
CA TYR A 288 17.52 4.97 15.62
C TYR A 288 16.82 6.06 14.82
N LEU A 289 16.83 5.98 13.48
CA LEU A 289 16.07 6.87 12.60
C LEU A 289 14.56 6.84 12.93
N GLU A 290 13.98 5.63 13.01
CA GLU A 290 12.57 5.39 13.31
C GLU A 290 12.21 5.77 14.77
N TYR A 291 13.18 5.75 15.69
CA TYR A 291 13.01 6.20 17.08
C TYR A 291 13.05 7.73 17.22
N LYS A 292 14.01 8.37 16.55
CA LYS A 292 14.29 9.81 16.66
C LYS A 292 13.21 10.65 15.98
N PHE A 293 12.68 10.18 14.86
CA PHE A 293 11.75 10.93 14.02
C PHE A 293 10.37 10.26 13.91
N GLY A 294 9.34 11.07 13.65
CA GLY A 294 8.02 10.58 13.30
C GLY A 294 8.00 10.06 11.87
N THR A 295 7.64 8.79 11.67
CA THR A 295 7.59 8.18 10.32
C THR A 295 6.31 8.60 9.59
N ILE A 296 6.45 9.14 8.38
CA ILE A 296 5.32 9.47 7.48
C ILE A 296 5.07 8.31 6.50
N LYS A 297 6.14 7.88 5.80
CA LYS A 297 6.10 6.78 4.83
C LYS A 297 7.28 5.85 5.02
N THR A 298 7.05 4.57 4.80
CA THR A 298 8.12 3.59 4.66
C THR A 298 7.80 2.65 3.51
N TYR A 299 8.84 2.17 2.83
CA TYR A 299 8.74 1.12 1.82
C TYR A 299 9.99 0.25 1.86
N ASN A 300 9.80 -1.07 1.79
CA ASN A 300 10.87 -2.05 1.78
C ASN A 300 10.95 -2.70 0.40
N GLY A 301 12.06 -2.48 -0.30
CA GLY A 301 12.31 -3.01 -1.63
C GLY A 301 13.45 -4.02 -1.67
N ARG A 302 13.55 -4.74 -2.79
CA ARG A 302 14.64 -5.69 -3.07
C ARG A 302 15.22 -5.41 -4.46
N ASN A 303 16.53 -5.18 -4.54
CA ASN A 303 17.22 -5.04 -5.81
C ASN A 303 17.47 -6.42 -6.42
N HIS A 304 17.03 -6.60 -7.67
CA HIS A 304 17.22 -7.82 -8.44
C HIS A 304 18.56 -7.74 -9.18
N PHE A 305 19.54 -8.56 -8.79
CA PHE A 305 20.86 -8.63 -9.39
C PHE A 305 20.91 -9.61 -10.58
N VAL A 306 22.03 -9.64 -11.30
CA VAL A 306 22.29 -10.43 -12.53
C VAL A 306 22.07 -11.94 -12.36
N ILE A 307 22.07 -12.45 -11.12
CA ILE A 307 21.58 -13.79 -10.78
C ILE A 307 20.23 -13.65 -10.04
N PRO A 308 19.10 -13.52 -10.76
CA PRO A 308 17.83 -13.02 -10.23
C PRO A 308 17.17 -13.89 -9.14
N PHE A 309 17.66 -15.10 -8.90
CA PHE A 309 17.04 -16.09 -8.01
C PHE A 309 17.78 -16.33 -6.69
N ILE A 310 19.03 -15.91 -6.51
CA ILE A 310 19.85 -16.34 -5.35
C ILE A 310 20.19 -15.19 -4.38
N VAL A 311 20.44 -13.97 -4.85
CA VAL A 311 20.88 -12.87 -3.95
C VAL A 311 20.19 -11.54 -4.30
N ARG A 312 19.33 -11.04 -3.41
CA ARG A 312 18.60 -9.77 -3.57
C ARG A 312 18.98 -8.79 -2.47
N ILE A 313 19.44 -7.59 -2.85
CA ILE A 313 19.88 -6.59 -1.86
C ILE A 313 18.66 -5.87 -1.25
N PRO A 314 18.41 -5.98 0.06
CA PRO A 314 17.46 -5.13 0.79
C PRO A 314 17.79 -3.65 0.66
N TYR A 315 16.80 -2.85 0.27
CA TYR A 315 16.83 -1.41 0.47
C TYR A 315 15.50 -0.92 1.04
N TYR A 316 15.51 0.24 1.68
CA TYR A 316 14.30 0.89 2.17
C TYR A 316 14.24 2.33 1.68
N ILE A 317 13.02 2.84 1.58
CA ILE A 317 12.72 4.25 1.43
C ILE A 317 11.95 4.65 2.68
N TRP A 318 12.38 5.71 3.33
CA TRP A 318 11.75 6.23 4.54
C TRP A 318 11.61 7.74 4.43
N LEU A 319 10.46 8.24 4.84
CA LEU A 319 10.11 9.64 4.90
C LEU A 319 9.61 9.93 6.31
N GLY A 320 10.13 10.95 6.95
CA GLY A 320 9.69 11.36 8.28
C GLY A 320 9.80 12.85 8.54
N ARG A 321 9.41 13.24 9.75
CA ARG A 321 9.43 14.62 10.25
C ARG A 321 9.80 14.65 11.73
N SER A 322 9.99 15.85 12.29
CA SER A 322 10.25 15.99 13.72
C SER A 322 9.11 15.41 14.56
N ARG A 323 9.44 14.78 15.70
CA ARG A 323 8.46 14.30 16.68
C ARG A 323 7.75 15.43 17.43
N SER A 324 8.30 16.64 17.35
CA SER A 324 7.75 17.83 18.02
C SER A 324 6.60 18.49 17.26
N CYS A 325 6.24 17.97 16.08
CA CYS A 325 5.15 18.52 15.30
C CYS A 325 3.77 18.34 15.94
N ASP A 326 2.82 19.20 15.57
CA ASP A 326 1.42 19.04 15.97
C ASP A 326 0.77 17.79 15.36
N VAL A 327 0.35 16.87 16.23
CA VAL A 327 -0.36 15.63 15.90
C VAL A 327 -1.79 15.60 16.46
N SER A 328 -2.26 16.72 17.05
CA SER A 328 -3.52 16.78 17.82
C SER A 328 -4.74 16.37 17.01
N ARG A 329 -4.80 16.74 15.72
CA ARG A 329 -5.90 16.36 14.82
C ARG A 329 -6.00 14.85 14.62
N PHE A 330 -4.86 14.18 14.49
CA PHE A 330 -4.78 12.73 14.30
C PHE A 330 -5.07 11.99 15.59
N CYS A 331 -4.55 12.45 16.74
CA CYS A 331 -4.92 11.92 18.05
C CYS A 331 -6.44 12.03 18.29
N HIS A 332 -7.04 13.19 18.00
CA HIS A 332 -8.50 13.35 18.08
C HIS A 332 -9.24 12.40 17.12
N ALA A 333 -8.72 12.21 15.91
CA ALA A 333 -9.33 11.29 14.95
C ALA A 333 -9.27 9.83 15.39
N PHE A 334 -8.19 9.44 16.04
CA PHE A 334 -8.02 8.09 16.57
C PHE A 334 -8.88 7.87 17.82
N GLU A 335 -8.72 8.71 18.83
CA GLU A 335 -9.33 8.52 20.15
C GLU A 335 -10.81 8.87 20.15
N VAL A 336 -11.19 10.04 19.62
CA VAL A 336 -12.56 10.54 19.72
C VAL A 336 -13.41 10.06 18.55
N GLU A 337 -12.96 10.31 17.31
CA GLU A 337 -13.77 9.99 16.12
C GLU A 337 -13.71 8.50 15.75
N GLY A 338 -12.64 7.80 16.14
CA GLY A 338 -12.48 6.37 15.92
C GLY A 338 -13.12 5.49 17.00
N GLY A 339 -13.55 6.06 18.13
CA GLY A 339 -14.05 5.28 19.27
C GLY A 339 -12.95 4.46 19.94
N ASN A 340 -11.76 5.04 20.13
CA ASN A 340 -10.68 4.40 20.88
C ASN A 340 -10.57 5.01 22.30
N LEU A 341 -9.84 4.35 23.19
CA LEU A 341 -9.62 4.85 24.55
C LEU A 341 -8.87 6.20 24.53
N LEU A 342 -9.40 7.21 25.22
CA LEU A 342 -8.73 8.51 25.37
C LEU A 342 -7.37 8.34 26.06
N GLY A 343 -6.34 8.99 25.51
CA GLY A 343 -4.96 8.85 25.97
C GLY A 343 -4.25 7.57 25.52
N ASN A 344 -4.90 6.72 24.72
CA ASN A 344 -4.24 5.62 24.03
C ASN A 344 -3.96 6.02 22.58
N CYS A 345 -2.68 6.13 22.22
CA CYS A 345 -2.26 6.53 20.87
C CYS A 345 -1.88 5.33 19.97
N SER A 346 -2.22 4.11 20.39
CA SER A 346 -1.89 2.87 19.70
C SER A 346 -3.09 1.93 19.66
N PRO A 347 -3.30 1.15 18.58
CA PRO A 347 -4.38 0.17 18.55
C PRO A 347 -4.13 -0.89 19.62
N SER A 348 -4.97 -0.99 20.64
CA SER A 348 -4.94 -2.07 21.61
C SER A 348 -6.28 -2.79 21.58
N SER A 349 -6.25 -4.13 21.54
CA SER A 349 -7.48 -4.92 21.61
C SER A 349 -8.14 -4.68 22.96
N PHE A 350 -9.44 -4.37 22.97
CA PHE A 350 -10.24 -4.20 24.19
C PHE A 350 -10.26 -5.46 25.07
N VAL A 351 -9.95 -6.62 24.48
CA VAL A 351 -9.59 -7.83 25.21
C VAL A 351 -8.07 -7.92 25.26
N THR A 352 -7.51 -7.73 26.45
CA THR A 352 -6.18 -8.27 26.76
C THR A 352 -6.28 -9.78 26.53
N ILE A 353 -5.81 -10.27 25.37
CA ILE A 353 -5.33 -11.64 25.32
C ILE A 353 -4.29 -11.67 26.43
N LYS A 354 -4.58 -12.36 27.53
CA LYS A 354 -3.55 -12.65 28.52
C LYS A 354 -2.41 -13.24 27.68
N GLU A 355 -1.28 -12.55 27.62
CA GLU A 355 0.01 -13.18 27.32
C GLU A 355 0.35 -14.10 28.52
N SER A 356 -0.56 -15.02 28.84
CA SER A 356 -0.32 -16.17 29.69
C SER A 356 0.06 -17.29 28.75
N GLU A 357 1.32 -17.29 28.33
CA GLU A 357 2.11 -18.51 28.14
C GLU A 357 3.57 -18.15 27.84
N ILE A 358 4.30 -17.71 28.86
CA ILE A 358 5.72 -18.03 28.98
C ILE A 358 5.95 -18.55 30.40
N ILE A 359 5.92 -19.88 30.50
CA ILE A 359 6.32 -20.73 31.63
C ILE A 359 5.26 -20.79 32.76
N PRO A 360 4.64 -21.97 33.02
CA PRO A 360 3.99 -22.21 34.30
C PRO A 360 5.05 -21.94 35.37
N PRO A 361 4.78 -21.18 36.44
CA PRO A 361 5.74 -21.03 37.51
C PRO A 361 6.07 -22.43 38.00
N LEU A 362 7.29 -22.90 37.71
CA LEU A 362 7.88 -24.01 38.43
C LEU A 362 7.91 -23.52 39.87
N GLU A 363 7.03 -24.07 40.71
CA GLU A 363 6.98 -23.83 42.15
C GLU A 363 8.29 -24.35 42.79
N ILE A 364 9.38 -23.62 42.59
CA ILE A 364 10.64 -23.81 43.29
C ILE A 364 10.77 -22.65 44.27
N GLY A 365 9.94 -22.70 45.32
CA GLY A 365 10.14 -21.96 46.57
C GLY A 365 10.21 -20.43 46.49
N LYS A 366 10.37 -19.82 47.66
CA LYS A 366 10.59 -18.37 47.78
C LYS A 366 12.04 -18.03 47.40
N PRO A 367 12.30 -16.93 46.69
CA PRO A 367 13.64 -16.51 46.33
C PRO A 367 14.49 -16.26 47.59
N ALA A 368 15.72 -16.79 47.61
CA ALA A 368 16.63 -16.75 48.76
C ALA A 368 17.23 -15.36 49.04
N LEU A 369 16.95 -14.36 48.19
CA LEU A 369 17.48 -13.00 48.31
C LEU A 369 16.35 -11.99 48.08
N GLU A 370 16.10 -11.16 49.09
CA GLU A 370 15.25 -9.98 48.97
C GLU A 370 15.94 -8.97 48.05
N GLN A 371 15.36 -8.72 46.87
CA GLN A 371 15.81 -7.63 46.01
C GLN A 371 15.39 -6.30 46.65
N PRO A 372 16.31 -5.32 46.79
CA PRO A 372 15.94 -4.01 47.31
C PRO A 372 14.96 -3.32 46.35
N PRO A 373 14.02 -2.51 46.88
CA PRO A 373 13.07 -1.78 46.06
C PRO A 373 13.82 -0.84 45.12
N ILE A 374 13.57 -0.98 43.82
CA ILE A 374 14.04 -0.05 42.80
C ILE A 374 13.43 1.32 43.15
N ARG A 375 14.25 2.25 43.65
CA ARG A 375 13.88 3.66 43.73
C ARG A 375 13.68 4.17 42.31
N SER A 376 12.44 4.40 41.92
CA SER A 376 12.05 5.02 40.65
C SER A 376 12.19 6.54 40.71
N ASP A 377 13.39 7.03 41.01
CA ASP A 377 13.73 8.44 40.75
C ASP A 377 14.04 8.59 39.25
N ALA A 378 13.28 9.47 38.59
CA ALA A 378 13.27 9.76 37.16
C ALA A 378 12.76 8.62 36.24
N VAL A 379 11.44 8.40 36.24
CA VAL A 379 10.78 7.87 35.04
C VAL A 379 10.89 8.94 33.95
N ILE A 380 11.96 8.90 33.16
CA ILE A 380 11.90 9.45 31.80
C ILE A 380 10.80 8.63 31.14
N SER A 381 9.60 9.21 30.99
CA SER A 381 8.55 8.63 30.17
C SER A 381 9.07 8.66 28.74
N ILE A 382 9.81 7.61 28.35
CA ILE A 382 10.19 7.39 26.96
C ILE A 382 8.90 6.96 26.28
N THR A 383 8.07 7.94 25.90
CA THR A 383 6.88 7.65 25.11
C THR A 383 7.37 7.13 23.76
N PRO A 384 7.00 5.91 23.36
CA PRO A 384 7.35 5.37 22.05
C PRO A 384 6.85 6.31 20.95
N PRO A 385 7.56 6.49 19.80
CA PRO A 385 7.01 7.20 18.66
C PRO A 385 5.62 6.66 18.31
N LEU A 386 4.70 7.59 18.07
CA LEU A 386 3.37 7.30 17.57
C LEU A 386 3.42 6.58 16.21
N SER A 387 2.32 5.93 15.84
CA SER A 387 2.21 5.26 14.55
C SER A 387 2.35 6.23 13.38
N SER A 388 2.67 5.71 12.19
CA SER A 388 2.83 6.56 11.00
C SER A 388 1.58 7.35 10.63
N PHE A 389 0.40 6.90 11.06
CA PHE A 389 -0.86 7.65 10.98
C PHE A 389 -0.75 9.06 11.56
N HIS A 390 -0.13 9.21 12.73
CA HIS A 390 -0.12 10.48 13.48
C HIS A 390 0.73 11.56 12.82
N TYR A 391 1.74 11.16 12.05
CA TYR A 391 2.68 12.09 11.41
C TYR A 391 2.32 12.45 9.97
N GLN A 392 1.23 11.90 9.42
CA GLN A 392 0.78 12.18 8.06
C GLN A 392 0.44 13.67 7.86
N LEU A 393 0.60 14.14 6.62
CA LEU A 393 0.22 15.51 6.22
C LEU A 393 -1.22 15.61 5.73
N GLY A 394 -1.79 14.47 5.32
CA GLY A 394 -3.09 14.36 4.66
C GLY A 394 -4.27 14.29 5.63
N LYS A 395 -5.29 13.52 5.23
CA LYS A 395 -6.55 13.39 5.95
C LYS A 395 -6.55 12.11 6.80
N PRO A 396 -7.09 12.13 8.04
CA PRO A 396 -7.05 10.98 8.95
C PRO A 396 -8.16 9.95 8.63
N TRP A 397 -8.20 9.45 7.40
CA TRP A 397 -9.21 8.47 6.98
C TRP A 397 -8.94 7.09 7.57
N ARG A 398 -7.70 6.60 7.40
CA ARG A 398 -7.30 5.23 7.73
C ARG A 398 -6.76 5.14 9.14
N LEU A 399 -7.54 4.60 10.07
CA LEU A 399 -7.09 4.43 11.45
C LEU A 399 -5.95 3.39 11.52
N PRO A 400 -4.98 3.57 12.43
CA PRO A 400 -3.87 2.64 12.59
C PRO A 400 -4.37 1.30 13.13
N TYR A 401 -3.81 0.20 12.64
CA TYR A 401 -4.11 -1.16 13.08
C TYR A 401 -2.82 -1.98 13.12
N TYR A 402 -2.78 -3.00 13.98
CA TYR A 402 -1.71 -3.98 13.95
C TYR A 402 -2.03 -5.11 12.98
N GLU A 403 -1.02 -5.54 12.22
CA GLU A 403 -1.17 -6.69 11.35
C GLU A 403 -1.32 -7.96 12.22
N GLN A 404 -2.51 -8.57 12.16
CA GLN A 404 -2.82 -9.84 12.80
C GLN A 404 -2.58 -10.99 11.80
N PRO A 405 -2.37 -12.24 12.27
CA PRO A 405 -2.18 -13.39 11.38
C PRO A 405 -3.29 -13.55 10.32
N VAL A 406 -4.54 -13.29 10.70
CA VAL A 406 -5.70 -13.33 9.79
C VAL A 406 -5.55 -12.37 8.60
N HIS A 407 -4.91 -11.21 8.79
CA HIS A 407 -4.68 -10.26 7.70
C HIS A 407 -3.75 -10.83 6.62
N LYS A 408 -2.82 -11.72 6.99
CA LYS A 408 -1.88 -12.36 6.04
C LYS A 408 -2.54 -13.43 5.17
N GLU A 409 -3.73 -13.89 5.55
CA GLU A 409 -4.52 -14.82 4.73
C GLU A 409 -5.12 -14.11 3.50
N PHE A 410 -5.38 -12.80 3.61
CA PHE A 410 -5.84 -11.97 2.51
C PHE A 410 -4.66 -11.48 1.67
N ARG A 411 -4.51 -12.02 0.46
CA ARG A 411 -3.48 -11.55 -0.50
C ARG A 411 -3.90 -10.29 -1.26
N THR A 412 -5.20 -10.05 -1.37
CA THR A 412 -5.80 -8.96 -2.15
C THR A 412 -7.24 -8.70 -1.68
N PHE A 413 -7.90 -7.68 -2.24
CA PHE A 413 -9.31 -7.40 -1.97
C PHE A 413 -10.20 -8.50 -2.54
N ILE A 414 -11.29 -8.80 -1.82
CA ILE A 414 -12.27 -9.80 -2.27
C ILE A 414 -13.10 -9.22 -3.41
N TYR A 415 -13.59 -8.01 -3.21
CA TYR A 415 -14.49 -7.32 -4.13
C TYR A 415 -13.88 -6.00 -4.61
N SER A 416 -13.86 -5.79 -5.93
CA SER A 416 -13.44 -4.53 -6.56
C SER A 416 -14.58 -3.50 -6.73
N PHE A 417 -15.82 -3.93 -6.48
CA PHE A 417 -17.05 -3.15 -6.47
C PHE A 417 -18.08 -3.78 -5.50
N THR A 418 -19.15 -3.06 -5.14
CA THR A 418 -20.17 -3.54 -4.18
C THR A 418 -21.40 -4.15 -4.90
N TRP A 419 -21.97 -5.22 -4.32
CA TRP A 419 -23.14 -5.96 -4.84
C TRP A 419 -24.48 -5.53 -4.22
N GLU A 420 -24.55 -4.29 -3.73
CA GLU A 420 -25.76 -3.72 -3.15
C GLU A 420 -26.09 -2.40 -3.85
N ASP A 421 -27.39 -2.10 -3.97
CA ASP A 421 -27.83 -0.84 -4.58
C ASP A 421 -27.90 0.28 -3.52
N PRO A 422 -26.93 1.22 -3.48
CA PRO A 422 -26.96 2.28 -2.47
C PRO A 422 -28.11 3.27 -2.70
N PHE A 423 -28.69 3.33 -3.90
CA PHE A 423 -29.84 4.20 -4.13
C PHE A 423 -31.11 3.62 -3.52
N GLU A 424 -31.21 2.29 -3.41
CA GLU A 424 -32.30 1.65 -2.67
C GLU A 424 -32.12 1.89 -1.18
N ASP A 425 -30.89 1.84 -0.65
CA ASP A 425 -30.60 2.16 0.75
C ASP A 425 -31.05 3.57 1.12
N MET A 426 -30.75 4.57 0.28
CA MET A 426 -31.09 5.97 0.54
C MET A 426 -32.60 6.24 0.65
N LYS A 427 -33.47 5.36 0.14
CA LYS A 427 -34.93 5.47 0.32
C LYS A 427 -35.37 5.18 1.75
N TYR A 428 -34.59 4.40 2.50
CA TYR A 428 -34.98 3.90 3.82
C TYR A 428 -34.03 4.30 4.94
N LEU A 429 -32.82 4.78 4.61
CA LEU A 429 -31.86 5.26 5.60
C LEU A 429 -32.29 6.57 6.25
N ASP A 430 -33.03 7.46 5.57
CA ASP A 430 -33.34 8.81 6.06
C ASP A 430 -32.07 9.50 6.63
N LEU A 431 -31.04 9.56 5.78
CA LEU A 431 -29.69 10.00 6.15
C LEU A 431 -29.53 11.50 5.88
N GLY A 432 -29.00 12.23 6.86
CA GLY A 432 -28.73 13.65 6.81
C GLY A 432 -27.33 14.03 7.34
N PRO A 433 -27.01 15.34 7.40
CA PRO A 433 -25.68 15.83 7.73
C PRO A 433 -25.28 15.62 9.19
N ASP A 434 -26.22 15.49 10.11
CA ASP A 434 -25.94 15.25 11.53
C ASP A 434 -25.71 13.76 11.85
N ASP A 435 -25.96 12.88 10.88
CA ASP A 435 -25.91 11.44 11.09
C ASP A 435 -24.49 10.87 11.17
N ALA A 436 -24.38 9.80 11.94
CA ALA A 436 -23.21 8.95 11.99
C ALA A 436 -23.61 7.54 11.57
N ILE A 437 -23.03 7.07 10.47
CA ILE A 437 -23.36 5.78 9.85
C ILE A 437 -22.20 4.80 9.98
N LEU A 438 -22.49 3.55 10.32
CA LEU A 438 -21.57 2.43 10.16
C LEU A 438 -21.92 1.66 8.88
N ALA A 439 -20.92 1.35 8.08
CA ALA A 439 -21.05 0.57 6.85
C ALA A 439 -19.89 -0.41 6.72
N ILE A 440 -20.14 -1.59 6.19
CA ILE A 440 -19.05 -2.48 5.77
C ILE A 440 -18.31 -1.83 4.60
N THR A 441 -16.97 -1.86 4.64
CA THR A 441 -16.13 -1.14 3.66
C THR A 441 -16.36 -1.69 2.26
N SER A 442 -16.26 -3.01 2.07
CA SER A 442 -16.35 -3.64 0.74
C SER A 442 -15.41 -2.91 -0.23
N ALA A 443 -15.86 -2.53 -1.42
CA ALA A 443 -15.08 -1.70 -2.35
C ALA A 443 -15.19 -0.18 -2.07
N GLY A 444 -15.99 0.23 -1.09
CA GLY A 444 -16.21 1.63 -0.72
C GLY A 444 -17.29 2.35 -1.52
N ASP A 445 -17.97 1.67 -2.45
CA ASP A 445 -18.90 2.30 -3.41
C ASP A 445 -20.14 2.87 -2.70
N ASN A 446 -20.74 2.11 -1.79
CA ASN A 446 -21.91 2.53 -1.02
C ASN A 446 -21.58 3.70 -0.09
N ALA A 447 -20.46 3.61 0.62
CA ALA A 447 -20.01 4.66 1.53
C ALA A 447 -19.76 5.99 0.80
N LEU A 448 -19.15 5.94 -0.40
CA LEU A 448 -18.98 7.12 -1.26
C LEU A 448 -20.34 7.66 -1.75
N HIS A 449 -21.30 6.78 -2.04
CA HIS A 449 -22.65 7.19 -2.40
C HIS A 449 -23.35 7.94 -1.25
N TYR A 450 -23.27 7.43 -0.03
CA TYR A 450 -23.83 8.08 1.16
C TYR A 450 -23.19 9.47 1.41
N ALA A 451 -21.87 9.58 1.22
CA ALA A 451 -21.15 10.84 1.33
C ALA A 451 -21.63 11.89 0.31
N ILE A 452 -21.95 11.47 -0.91
CA ILE A 452 -22.50 12.37 -1.95
C ILE A 452 -23.94 12.76 -1.62
N ALA A 453 -24.78 11.79 -1.25
CA ALA A 453 -26.21 11.97 -1.14
C ALA A 453 -26.63 12.75 0.13
N ALA A 454 -25.96 12.54 1.25
CA ALA A 454 -26.36 13.10 2.55
C ALA A 454 -25.28 13.91 3.26
N GLN A 455 -24.01 13.80 2.86
CA GLN A 455 -22.87 14.44 3.52
C GLN A 455 -22.89 14.25 5.06
N PRO A 456 -23.04 13.00 5.56
CA PRO A 456 -23.17 12.75 6.99
C PRO A 456 -21.91 13.20 7.75
N LYS A 457 -22.09 13.55 9.02
CA LYS A 457 -21.03 13.96 9.93
C LYS A 457 -19.90 12.92 10.01
N ARG A 458 -20.26 11.63 9.98
CA ARG A 458 -19.31 10.53 10.15
C ARG A 458 -19.75 9.28 9.39
N ILE A 459 -18.81 8.65 8.70
CA ILE A 459 -18.97 7.34 8.05
C ILE A 459 -17.89 6.40 8.59
N HIS A 460 -18.29 5.41 9.38
CA HIS A 460 -17.41 4.34 9.85
C HIS A 460 -17.43 3.20 8.84
N CYS A 461 -16.36 3.05 8.07
CA CYS A 461 -16.18 1.93 7.15
C CYS A 461 -15.41 0.81 7.87
N VAL A 462 -15.99 -0.38 8.01
CA VAL A 462 -15.39 -1.49 8.76
C VAL A 462 -15.10 -2.67 7.85
N ASP A 463 -13.91 -3.26 7.95
CA ASP A 463 -13.55 -4.48 7.21
C ASP A 463 -12.38 -5.21 7.86
N MET A 464 -12.44 -6.54 7.92
CA MET A 464 -11.31 -7.34 8.41
C MET A 464 -10.21 -7.48 7.36
N ASN A 465 -10.53 -7.38 6.07
CA ASN A 465 -9.54 -7.44 5.00
C ASN A 465 -8.91 -6.05 4.80
N PRO A 466 -7.62 -5.86 5.13
CA PRO A 466 -6.95 -4.57 4.97
C PRO A 466 -6.94 -4.07 3.52
N CYS A 467 -6.97 -4.97 2.52
CA CYS A 467 -6.96 -4.61 1.12
C CYS A 467 -8.23 -3.86 0.68
N GLN A 468 -9.38 -4.10 1.33
CA GLN A 468 -10.61 -3.34 1.10
C GLN A 468 -10.45 -1.90 1.57
N GLY A 469 -9.86 -1.72 2.76
CA GLY A 469 -9.45 -0.42 3.26
C GLY A 469 -8.47 0.30 2.33
N HIS A 470 -7.46 -0.41 1.80
CA HIS A 470 -6.51 0.17 0.83
C HIS A 470 -7.18 0.65 -0.46
N LEU A 471 -8.24 -0.03 -0.92
CA LEU A 471 -9.01 0.36 -2.10
C LEU A 471 -9.85 1.61 -1.86
N LEU A 472 -10.62 1.66 -0.77
CA LEU A 472 -11.39 2.86 -0.44
C LEU A 472 -10.45 4.05 -0.19
N GLU A 473 -9.34 3.85 0.53
CA GLU A 473 -8.35 4.91 0.77
C GLU A 473 -7.73 5.43 -0.54
N LEU A 474 -7.46 4.55 -1.51
CA LEU A 474 -6.98 4.97 -2.83
C LEU A 474 -8.02 5.81 -3.57
N LYS A 475 -9.31 5.42 -3.53
CA LYS A 475 -10.39 6.21 -4.14
C LYS A 475 -10.48 7.59 -3.49
N LEU A 476 -10.49 7.67 -2.16
CA LEU A 476 -10.52 8.94 -1.41
C LEU A 476 -9.31 9.82 -1.76
N ALA A 477 -8.10 9.26 -1.75
CA ALA A 477 -6.88 9.98 -2.09
C ALA A 477 -6.89 10.48 -3.54
N ALA A 478 -7.32 9.65 -4.48
CA ALA A 478 -7.40 10.01 -5.89
C ALA A 478 -8.43 11.12 -6.16
N ILE A 479 -9.61 11.09 -5.51
CA ILE A 479 -10.61 12.16 -5.61
C ILE A 479 -10.03 13.51 -5.20
N ASN A 480 -9.22 13.52 -4.13
CA ASN A 480 -8.68 14.75 -3.56
C ASN A 480 -7.39 15.22 -4.28
N ALA A 481 -6.68 14.34 -5.00
CA ALA A 481 -5.39 14.66 -5.62
C ALA A 481 -5.42 14.83 -7.15
N LEU A 482 -6.38 14.21 -7.84
CA LEU A 482 -6.42 14.10 -9.31
C LEU A 482 -7.55 14.93 -9.93
N GLU A 483 -7.49 15.12 -11.24
CA GLU A 483 -8.63 15.64 -12.00
C GLU A 483 -9.59 14.53 -12.45
N TYR A 484 -10.82 14.92 -12.80
CA TYR A 484 -11.90 13.98 -13.12
C TYR A 484 -11.51 12.96 -14.19
N ASP A 485 -10.83 13.37 -15.26
CA ASP A 485 -10.49 12.47 -16.36
C ASP A 485 -9.46 11.40 -15.95
N GLU A 486 -8.50 11.77 -15.10
CA GLU A 486 -7.52 10.83 -14.53
C GLU A 486 -8.19 9.87 -13.54
N PHE A 487 -9.08 10.40 -12.70
CA PHE A 487 -9.87 9.60 -11.77
C PHE A 487 -10.78 8.60 -12.49
N PHE A 488 -11.48 9.05 -13.53
CA PHE A 488 -12.35 8.22 -14.36
C PHE A 488 -11.55 7.22 -15.19
N ALA A 489 -10.32 7.54 -15.62
CA ALA A 489 -9.45 6.54 -16.24
C ALA A 489 -9.11 5.40 -15.26
N LEU A 490 -8.74 5.73 -14.02
CA LEU A 490 -8.43 4.72 -12.99
C LEU A 490 -9.64 3.86 -12.65
N PHE A 491 -10.74 4.47 -12.21
CA PHE A 491 -11.87 3.73 -11.63
C PHE A 491 -13.08 3.61 -12.56
N GLY A 492 -13.23 4.46 -13.57
CA GLY A 492 -14.27 4.28 -14.59
C GLY A 492 -13.84 3.24 -15.62
N LYS A 493 -12.73 3.49 -16.31
CA LYS A 493 -12.17 2.59 -17.34
C LYS A 493 -11.41 1.40 -16.75
N GLY A 494 -11.00 1.47 -15.48
CA GLY A 494 -10.20 0.41 -14.85
C GLY A 494 -8.76 0.33 -15.38
N CYS A 495 -8.26 1.37 -16.06
CA CYS A 495 -6.97 1.32 -16.75
C CYS A 495 -6.32 2.70 -16.85
N HIS A 496 -5.07 2.81 -16.41
CA HIS A 496 -4.26 4.01 -16.53
C HIS A 496 -2.78 3.65 -16.79
N PRO A 497 -2.19 4.13 -17.90
CA PRO A 497 -0.85 3.69 -18.33
C PRO A 497 0.28 4.06 -17.35
N ASN A 498 0.09 5.13 -16.56
CA ASN A 498 1.12 5.69 -15.67
C ASN A 498 0.68 5.73 -14.20
N PHE A 499 -0.08 4.73 -13.71
CA PHE A 499 -0.56 4.71 -12.32
C PHE A 499 0.57 4.88 -11.29
N ARG A 500 1.71 4.21 -11.48
CA ARG A 500 2.90 4.33 -10.60
C ARG A 500 3.36 5.78 -10.42
N ALA A 501 3.36 6.57 -11.50
CA ALA A 501 3.78 7.96 -11.46
C ALA A 501 2.78 8.83 -10.68
N LEU A 502 1.48 8.63 -10.89
CA LEU A 502 0.43 9.32 -10.13
C LEU A 502 0.49 8.97 -8.64
N LEU A 503 0.67 7.67 -8.34
CA LEU A 503 0.79 7.16 -6.98
C LEU A 503 1.92 7.86 -6.22
N ASP A 504 3.13 7.91 -6.79
CA ASP A 504 4.27 8.53 -6.13
C ASP A 504 4.15 10.06 -6.05
N SER A 505 3.76 10.71 -7.15
CA SER A 505 3.92 12.16 -7.30
C SER A 505 2.73 13.01 -6.83
N ARG A 506 1.51 12.44 -6.77
CA ARG A 506 0.26 13.16 -6.49
C ARG A 506 -0.56 12.52 -5.36
N ILE A 507 -0.72 11.21 -5.36
CA ILE A 507 -1.63 10.50 -4.44
C ILE A 507 -0.96 10.23 -3.08
N SER A 508 0.35 9.96 -3.07
CA SER A 508 1.09 9.53 -1.88
C SER A 508 0.93 10.39 -0.62
N PRO A 509 0.80 11.74 -0.65
CA PRO A 509 0.64 12.55 0.57
C PRO A 509 -0.66 12.29 1.34
N LEU A 510 -1.69 11.80 0.65
CA LEU A 510 -3.02 11.53 1.24
C LEU A 510 -3.23 10.07 1.63
N LEU A 511 -2.37 9.16 1.17
CA LEU A 511 -2.44 7.76 1.53
C LEU A 511 -1.83 7.53 2.93
N SER A 512 -2.14 6.39 3.53
CA SER A 512 -1.39 5.83 4.64
C SER A 512 -0.07 5.21 4.16
N SER A 513 0.87 5.01 5.09
CA SER A 513 2.14 4.32 4.77
C SER A 513 1.91 2.90 4.26
N ILE A 514 0.95 2.17 4.86
CA ILE A 514 0.65 0.79 4.51
C ILE A 514 -0.08 0.67 3.16
N ALA A 515 -1.06 1.54 2.88
CA ALA A 515 -1.74 1.54 1.58
C ALA A 515 -0.80 1.94 0.45
N TYR A 516 0.09 2.92 0.68
CA TYR A 516 1.13 3.25 -0.30
C TYR A 516 2.02 2.04 -0.63
N GLN A 517 2.48 1.28 0.37
CA GLN A 517 3.27 0.06 0.13
C GLN A 517 2.50 -0.98 -0.68
N PHE A 518 1.24 -1.23 -0.34
CA PHE A 518 0.38 -2.15 -1.07
C PHE A 518 0.25 -1.76 -2.55
N TRP A 519 -0.07 -0.50 -2.84
CA TRP A 519 -0.23 -0.03 -4.22
C TRP A 519 1.10 0.13 -4.97
N HIS A 520 2.19 0.37 -4.27
CA HIS A 520 3.53 0.39 -4.85
C HIS A 520 3.93 -1.00 -5.34
N ILE A 521 3.64 -2.05 -4.55
CA ILE A 521 3.90 -3.44 -4.93
C ILE A 521 2.97 -3.88 -6.06
N ASN A 522 1.71 -3.42 -6.04
CA ASN A 522 0.67 -3.76 -7.00
C ASN A 522 0.47 -2.66 -8.06
N ASP A 523 1.54 -2.01 -8.52
CA ASP A 523 1.47 -0.89 -9.46
C ASP A 523 0.88 -1.24 -10.83
N GLN A 524 0.90 -2.53 -11.19
CA GLN A 524 0.29 -3.05 -12.42
C GLN A 524 -1.23 -3.26 -12.33
N SER A 525 -1.87 -2.97 -11.19
CA SER A 525 -3.32 -3.20 -10.99
C SER A 525 -4.19 -2.46 -12.02
N PHE A 526 -3.72 -1.31 -12.51
CA PHE A 526 -4.41 -0.49 -13.51
C PHE A 526 -3.79 -0.61 -14.93
N SER A 527 -2.99 -1.65 -15.20
CA SER A 527 -2.33 -1.80 -16.52
C SER A 527 -3.25 -2.28 -17.63
N LYS A 528 -4.33 -2.99 -17.30
CA LYS A 528 -5.29 -3.57 -18.28
C LYS A 528 -6.74 -3.39 -17.86
N ALA A 529 -7.16 -4.09 -16.80
CA ALA A 529 -8.54 -4.08 -16.34
C ALA A 529 -8.59 -4.33 -14.83
N PHE A 530 -8.69 -3.23 -14.06
CA PHE A 530 -8.71 -3.24 -12.61
C PHE A 530 -9.79 -4.17 -12.04
N TYR A 531 -11.01 -4.11 -12.58
CA TYR A 531 -12.15 -4.90 -12.09
C TYR A 531 -12.00 -6.40 -12.32
N LEU A 532 -11.13 -6.81 -13.24
CA LEU A 532 -10.78 -8.22 -13.47
C LEU A 532 -9.64 -8.69 -12.55
N THR A 533 -9.21 -7.90 -11.56
CA THR A 533 -8.23 -8.29 -10.54
C THR A 533 -8.90 -8.63 -9.20
N GLY A 534 -8.13 -9.02 -8.18
CA GLY A 534 -8.69 -9.47 -6.90
C GLY A 534 -9.23 -10.91 -6.94
N TYR A 535 -9.88 -11.34 -5.87
CA TYR A 535 -10.49 -12.68 -5.81
C TYR A 535 -11.69 -12.79 -6.77
N SER A 536 -12.61 -11.80 -6.75
CA SER A 536 -13.77 -11.78 -7.66
C SER A 536 -13.38 -11.71 -9.15
N GLY A 537 -12.22 -11.15 -9.47
CA GLY A 537 -11.68 -11.10 -10.82
C GLY A 537 -11.52 -12.47 -11.47
N TRP A 538 -11.28 -13.55 -10.69
CA TRP A 538 -11.22 -14.91 -11.24
C TRP A 538 -12.57 -15.38 -11.78
N ALA A 539 -13.66 -15.10 -11.07
CA ALA A 539 -15.01 -15.41 -11.53
C ALA A 539 -15.35 -14.65 -12.81
N LEU A 540 -14.99 -13.35 -12.88
CA LEU A 540 -15.22 -12.53 -14.07
C LEU A 540 -14.43 -13.02 -15.29
N ARG A 541 -13.14 -13.34 -15.12
CA ARG A 541 -12.32 -13.90 -16.21
C ARG A 541 -12.85 -15.25 -16.69
N LEU A 542 -13.32 -16.10 -15.77
CA LEU A 542 -13.93 -17.37 -16.13
C LEU A 542 -15.23 -17.16 -16.92
N ALA A 543 -16.09 -16.23 -16.51
CA ALA A 543 -17.31 -15.89 -17.23
C ALA A 543 -16.99 -15.37 -18.65
N GLN A 544 -16.03 -14.45 -18.78
CA GLN A 544 -15.58 -13.94 -20.08
C GLN A 544 -15.01 -15.06 -20.97
N PHE A 545 -14.25 -15.99 -20.39
CA PHE A 545 -13.75 -17.16 -21.12
C PHE A 545 -14.88 -18.07 -21.60
N ILE A 546 -15.88 -18.35 -20.75
CA ILE A 546 -17.05 -19.16 -21.10
C ILE A 546 -17.85 -18.49 -22.23
N PHE A 547 -18.09 -17.18 -22.15
CA PHE A 547 -18.78 -16.45 -23.21
C PHE A 547 -18.00 -16.43 -24.53
N SER A 548 -16.67 -16.31 -24.45
CA SER A 548 -15.81 -16.42 -25.63
C SER A 548 -15.87 -17.82 -26.25
N LEU A 549 -15.89 -18.87 -25.44
CA LEU A 549 -15.97 -20.26 -25.91
C LEU A 549 -17.35 -20.56 -26.52
N ALA A 550 -18.41 -20.02 -25.94
CA ALA A 550 -19.79 -20.17 -26.44
C ALA A 550 -20.11 -19.26 -27.63
N GLY A 551 -19.20 -18.36 -28.03
CA GLY A 551 -19.39 -17.44 -29.15
C GLY A 551 -20.38 -16.30 -28.88
N VAL A 552 -20.69 -16.00 -27.61
CA VAL A 552 -21.70 -14.99 -27.21
C VAL A 552 -21.09 -13.71 -26.65
N SER A 553 -19.78 -13.51 -26.76
CA SER A 553 -19.12 -12.29 -26.25
C SER A 553 -19.66 -11.00 -26.90
N ALA A 554 -19.97 -11.03 -28.21
CA ALA A 554 -20.56 -9.90 -28.89
C ALA A 554 -22.01 -9.65 -28.45
N ASP A 555 -22.77 -10.71 -28.14
CA ASP A 555 -24.12 -10.60 -27.59
C ASP A 555 -24.10 -10.02 -26.17
N ALA A 556 -23.07 -10.34 -25.36
CA ALA A 556 -22.90 -9.77 -24.03
C ALA A 556 -22.66 -8.24 -24.08
N GLU A 557 -21.88 -7.78 -25.07
CA GLU A 557 -21.71 -6.35 -25.33
C GLU A 557 -23.02 -5.73 -25.82
N ALA A 558 -23.70 -6.36 -26.78
CA ALA A 558 -24.98 -5.89 -27.32
C ALA A 558 -26.06 -5.78 -26.24
N LEU A 559 -26.10 -6.71 -25.28
CA LEU A 559 -26.98 -6.64 -24.10
C LEU A 559 -26.76 -5.35 -23.31
N CYS A 560 -25.50 -4.93 -23.18
CA CYS A 560 -25.12 -3.75 -22.40
C CYS A 560 -25.25 -2.43 -23.19
N GLU A 561 -25.46 -2.49 -24.51
CA GLU A 561 -25.69 -1.34 -25.40
C GLU A 561 -27.13 -1.20 -25.90
N ALA A 562 -27.99 -2.19 -25.58
CA ALA A 562 -29.37 -2.28 -26.02
C ALA A 562 -30.13 -0.95 -25.81
N LYS A 563 -30.93 -0.56 -26.81
CA LYS A 563 -31.61 0.75 -26.78
C LYS A 563 -32.98 0.70 -26.12
N SER A 564 -33.55 -0.49 -25.98
CA SER A 564 -34.83 -0.73 -25.32
C SER A 564 -34.75 -1.96 -24.40
N LEU A 565 -35.64 -2.02 -23.41
CA LEU A 565 -35.70 -3.14 -22.46
C LEU A 565 -36.15 -4.43 -23.13
N GLU A 566 -36.97 -4.34 -24.18
CA GLU A 566 -37.43 -5.49 -24.96
C GLU A 566 -36.26 -6.13 -25.74
N GLU A 567 -35.40 -5.31 -26.35
CA GLU A 567 -34.18 -5.79 -26.99
C GLU A 567 -33.22 -6.44 -25.98
N GLN A 568 -33.03 -5.78 -24.84
CA GLN A 568 -32.18 -6.26 -23.75
C GLN A 568 -32.66 -7.61 -23.20
N ASP A 569 -33.95 -7.74 -22.89
CA ASP A 569 -34.55 -9.00 -22.41
C ASP A 569 -34.49 -10.11 -23.47
N ARG A 570 -34.69 -9.77 -24.74
CA ARG A 570 -34.57 -10.73 -25.84
C ARG A 570 -33.14 -11.29 -25.93
N ILE A 571 -32.13 -10.44 -25.92
CA ILE A 571 -30.71 -10.87 -25.96
C ILE A 571 -30.39 -11.74 -24.74
N TRP A 572 -30.82 -11.34 -23.54
CA TRP A 572 -30.65 -12.15 -22.33
C TRP A 572 -31.23 -13.56 -22.50
N ARG A 573 -32.51 -13.65 -22.89
CA ARG A 573 -33.24 -14.93 -22.98
C ARG A 573 -32.72 -15.83 -24.08
N GLU A 574 -32.39 -15.27 -25.24
CA GLU A 574 -32.02 -16.03 -26.43
C GLU A 574 -30.52 -16.40 -26.46
N LYS A 575 -29.65 -15.58 -25.87
CA LYS A 575 -28.19 -15.70 -26.03
C LYS A 575 -27.45 -16.05 -24.74
N LEU A 576 -27.58 -15.22 -23.70
CA LEU A 576 -26.75 -15.36 -22.49
C LEU A 576 -27.29 -16.39 -21.50
N LYS A 577 -28.61 -16.38 -21.24
CA LYS A 577 -29.26 -17.29 -20.30
C LYS A 577 -28.98 -18.77 -20.61
N PRO A 578 -29.09 -19.25 -21.86
CA PRO A 578 -28.79 -20.66 -22.17
C PRO A 578 -27.36 -21.07 -21.82
N VAL A 579 -26.39 -20.14 -21.94
CA VAL A 579 -24.99 -20.39 -21.61
C VAL A 579 -24.78 -20.43 -20.09
N LEU A 580 -25.33 -19.46 -19.35
CA LEU A 580 -25.19 -19.40 -17.89
C LEU A 580 -25.95 -20.53 -17.18
N MET A 581 -27.11 -20.94 -17.72
CA MET A 581 -27.95 -22.01 -17.16
C MET A 581 -27.49 -23.41 -17.59
N ASN A 582 -26.37 -23.52 -18.32
CA ASN A 582 -25.83 -24.80 -18.73
C ASN A 582 -25.47 -25.67 -17.50
N PRO A 583 -25.83 -26.97 -17.46
CA PRO A 583 -25.54 -27.85 -16.34
C PRO A 583 -24.07 -27.88 -15.89
N VAL A 584 -23.12 -27.73 -16.81
CA VAL A 584 -21.68 -27.67 -16.51
C VAL A 584 -21.34 -26.39 -15.75
N VAL A 585 -21.85 -25.24 -16.20
CA VAL A 585 -21.63 -23.94 -15.54
C VAL A 585 -22.26 -23.94 -14.15
N VAL A 586 -23.49 -24.46 -14.04
CA VAL A 586 -24.19 -24.62 -12.76
C VAL A 586 -23.44 -25.59 -11.83
N ALA A 587 -22.80 -26.63 -12.36
CA ALA A 587 -21.98 -27.54 -11.55
C ALA A 587 -20.72 -26.84 -10.99
N VAL A 588 -20.11 -25.93 -11.74
CA VAL A 588 -19.01 -25.09 -11.23
C VAL A 588 -19.50 -24.18 -10.11
N LEU A 589 -20.66 -23.53 -10.29
CA LEU A 589 -21.28 -22.69 -9.25
C LEU A 589 -21.74 -23.48 -8.02
N LYS A 590 -22.02 -24.77 -8.16
CA LYS A 590 -22.29 -25.67 -7.03
C LYS A 590 -21.05 -25.98 -6.19
N SER A 591 -19.84 -25.76 -6.71
CA SER A 591 -18.59 -26.10 -6.01
C SER A 591 -18.34 -25.17 -4.81
N PRO A 592 -18.21 -25.71 -3.58
CA PRO A 592 -17.86 -24.93 -2.38
C PRO A 592 -16.56 -24.15 -2.51
N VAL A 593 -15.55 -24.77 -3.14
CA VAL A 593 -14.22 -24.18 -3.33
C VAL A 593 -14.29 -22.98 -4.26
N PHE A 594 -15.12 -23.06 -5.30
CA PHE A 594 -15.32 -21.95 -6.24
C PHE A 594 -16.10 -20.80 -5.57
N CYS A 595 -17.17 -21.12 -4.84
CA CYS A 595 -17.96 -20.14 -4.10
C CYS A 595 -17.10 -19.31 -3.14
N TRP A 596 -16.24 -19.96 -2.36
CA TRP A 596 -15.36 -19.24 -1.42
C TRP A 596 -14.25 -18.47 -2.13
N ASN A 597 -13.44 -19.14 -2.97
CA ASN A 597 -12.22 -18.54 -3.51
C ASN A 597 -12.47 -17.52 -4.64
N ALA A 598 -13.60 -17.62 -5.35
CA ALA A 598 -13.89 -16.77 -6.51
C ALA A 598 -15.10 -15.86 -6.29
N LEU A 599 -16.09 -16.27 -5.50
CA LEU A 599 -17.30 -15.46 -5.25
C LEU A 599 -17.35 -14.85 -3.85
N GLY A 600 -16.47 -15.26 -2.93
CA GLY A 600 -16.48 -14.78 -1.54
C GLY A 600 -17.68 -15.25 -0.72
N VAL A 601 -18.34 -16.35 -1.12
CA VAL A 601 -19.57 -16.87 -0.50
C VAL A 601 -19.23 -17.96 0.53
N PRO A 602 -19.53 -17.76 1.83
CA PRO A 602 -19.30 -18.75 2.88
C PRO A 602 -20.26 -19.95 2.82
N MET A 603 -19.92 -21.01 3.55
CA MET A 603 -20.71 -22.24 3.58
C MET A 603 -22.08 -22.07 4.24
N ASN A 604 -22.18 -21.23 5.28
CA ASN A 604 -23.45 -20.97 5.97
C ASN A 604 -24.43 -20.22 5.05
N GLN A 605 -23.97 -19.18 4.37
CA GLN A 605 -24.76 -18.47 3.36
C GLN A 605 -25.20 -19.41 2.22
N ARG A 606 -24.29 -20.27 1.72
CA ARG A 606 -24.64 -21.28 0.71
C ARG A 606 -25.71 -22.25 1.21
N LYS A 607 -25.65 -22.65 2.49
CA LYS A 607 -26.66 -23.51 3.10
C LYS A 607 -28.03 -22.81 3.11
N MET A 608 -28.10 -21.53 3.46
CA MET A 608 -29.36 -20.75 3.43
C MET A 608 -30.00 -20.74 2.03
N ILE A 609 -29.18 -20.61 0.98
CA ILE A 609 -29.67 -20.69 -0.42
C ILE A 609 -30.25 -22.08 -0.71
N LEU A 610 -29.54 -23.14 -0.30
CA LEU A 610 -29.93 -24.54 -0.56
C LEU A 610 -31.15 -25.00 0.24
N ASP A 611 -31.36 -24.43 1.41
CA ASP A 611 -32.53 -24.73 2.26
C ASP A 611 -33.82 -24.14 1.67
N GLU A 612 -33.72 -23.09 0.84
CA GLU A 612 -34.86 -22.43 0.20
C GLU A 612 -35.12 -22.85 -1.25
N GLY A 613 -34.19 -23.58 -1.88
CA GLY A 613 -34.29 -24.02 -3.27
C GLY A 613 -32.97 -24.52 -3.83
N SER A 614 -32.87 -24.59 -5.15
CA SER A 614 -31.64 -24.97 -5.84
C SER A 614 -30.79 -23.75 -6.21
N ILE A 615 -29.47 -23.94 -6.33
CA ILE A 615 -28.57 -22.90 -6.88
C ILE A 615 -29.02 -22.44 -8.27
N TRP A 616 -29.62 -23.34 -9.07
CA TRP A 616 -30.16 -22.98 -10.38
C TRP A 616 -31.31 -21.99 -10.26
N GLU A 617 -32.26 -22.22 -9.35
CA GLU A 617 -33.38 -21.31 -9.09
C GLU A 617 -32.89 -19.97 -8.53
N PHE A 618 -31.92 -19.99 -7.61
CA PHE A 618 -31.32 -18.76 -7.09
C PHE A 618 -30.72 -17.90 -8.20
N VAL A 619 -29.91 -18.52 -9.09
CA VAL A 619 -29.29 -17.82 -10.21
C VAL A 619 -30.35 -17.33 -11.20
N ARG A 620 -31.33 -18.16 -11.57
CA ARG A 620 -32.46 -17.76 -12.42
C ARG A 620 -33.17 -16.54 -11.85
N ASP A 621 -33.57 -16.61 -10.58
CA ASP A 621 -34.38 -15.58 -9.93
C ASP A 621 -33.58 -14.29 -9.66
N THR A 622 -32.26 -14.38 -9.57
CA THR A 622 -31.36 -13.21 -9.48
C THR A 622 -31.30 -12.48 -10.82
N PHE A 623 -31.12 -13.21 -11.94
CA PHE A 623 -30.83 -12.58 -13.23
C PHE A 623 -32.06 -12.29 -14.10
N ASP A 624 -33.06 -13.17 -14.14
CA ASP A 624 -34.20 -13.05 -15.07
C ASP A 624 -34.99 -11.73 -15.01
N PRO A 625 -35.22 -11.10 -13.84
CA PRO A 625 -35.98 -9.86 -13.79
C PRO A 625 -35.19 -8.63 -14.24
N LEU A 626 -33.85 -8.65 -14.18
CA LEU A 626 -33.03 -7.45 -14.37
C LEU A 626 -33.14 -6.86 -15.78
N PRO A 627 -33.01 -7.66 -16.87
CA PRO A 627 -33.03 -7.12 -18.22
C PRO A 627 -34.36 -6.46 -18.61
N LYS A 628 -35.45 -6.82 -17.93
CA LYS A 628 -36.78 -6.22 -18.12
C LYS A 628 -37.01 -4.98 -17.27
N SER A 629 -36.28 -4.84 -16.17
CA SER A 629 -36.58 -3.85 -15.14
C SER A 629 -35.73 -2.59 -15.26
N TRP A 630 -34.47 -2.70 -15.72
CA TRP A 630 -33.55 -1.57 -15.79
C TRP A 630 -32.66 -1.55 -17.03
N SER A 631 -32.35 -0.35 -17.53
CA SER A 631 -31.43 -0.16 -18.65
C SER A 631 -29.98 -0.37 -18.19
N PHE A 632 -29.31 -1.37 -18.77
CA PHE A 632 -27.88 -1.64 -18.53
C PHE A 632 -26.99 -0.54 -19.10
N ARG A 633 -27.44 0.09 -20.20
CA ARG A 633 -26.77 1.23 -20.83
C ARG A 633 -26.87 2.51 -19.98
N ASP A 634 -27.99 2.68 -19.28
CA ASP A 634 -28.38 3.93 -18.62
C ASP A 634 -28.63 3.71 -17.11
N GLY A 635 -27.57 3.36 -16.37
CA GLY A 635 -27.54 3.45 -14.91
C GLY A 635 -27.55 2.14 -14.12
N ALA A 636 -27.98 1.00 -14.69
CA ALA A 636 -27.86 -0.30 -14.02
C ALA A 636 -26.47 -0.91 -14.27
N TYR A 637 -25.46 -0.36 -13.60
CA TYR A 637 -24.05 -0.58 -13.93
C TYR A 637 -23.41 -1.87 -13.40
N PHE A 638 -24.04 -2.56 -12.44
CA PHE A 638 -23.42 -3.69 -11.72
C PHE A 638 -23.05 -4.86 -12.64
N TYR A 639 -23.99 -5.35 -13.42
CA TYR A 639 -23.73 -6.45 -14.35
C TYR A 639 -22.99 -6.03 -15.62
N PRO A 640 -23.26 -4.85 -16.23
CA PRO A 640 -22.43 -4.31 -17.30
C PRO A 640 -20.94 -4.23 -16.93
N LEU A 641 -20.62 -3.85 -15.69
CA LEU A 641 -19.24 -3.90 -15.18
C LEU A 641 -18.66 -5.32 -15.26
N THR A 642 -19.42 -6.33 -14.86
CA THR A 642 -18.94 -7.73 -14.89
C THR A 642 -18.75 -8.27 -16.31
N LEU A 643 -19.57 -7.82 -17.26
CA LEU A 643 -19.51 -8.24 -18.65
C LEU A 643 -18.35 -7.56 -19.38
N ARG A 644 -18.18 -6.24 -19.20
CA ARG A 644 -17.16 -5.42 -19.88
C ARG A 644 -15.82 -5.35 -19.16
N GLY A 645 -15.82 -5.47 -17.84
CA GLY A 645 -14.66 -5.21 -16.98
C GLY A 645 -14.37 -3.73 -16.73
N HIS A 646 -15.28 -2.82 -17.12
CA HIS A 646 -15.19 -1.37 -16.88
C HIS A 646 -16.58 -0.72 -16.85
N TYR A 647 -16.65 0.50 -16.31
CA TYR A 647 -17.84 1.35 -16.35
C TYR A 647 -17.90 2.24 -17.60
N THR A 648 -19.07 2.81 -17.86
CA THR A 648 -19.26 3.87 -18.87
C THR A 648 -19.73 5.15 -18.19
N PRO A 649 -19.55 6.34 -18.80
CA PRO A 649 -20.04 7.59 -18.22
C PRO A 649 -21.56 7.62 -17.97
N THR A 650 -22.33 6.85 -18.73
CA THR A 650 -23.80 6.76 -18.62
C THR A 650 -24.26 5.67 -17.64
N SER A 651 -23.41 4.70 -17.33
CA SER A 651 -23.70 3.58 -16.44
C SER A 651 -22.52 3.37 -15.49
N CYS A 652 -22.53 4.16 -14.41
CA CYS A 652 -21.51 4.09 -13.36
C CYS A 652 -22.07 4.51 -11.98
N PRO A 653 -21.42 4.09 -10.88
CA PRO A 653 -21.67 4.61 -9.54
C PRO A 653 -21.61 6.13 -9.46
N ALA A 654 -22.36 6.72 -8.52
CA ALA A 654 -22.44 8.18 -8.35
C ALA A 654 -21.06 8.86 -8.21
N TYR A 655 -20.10 8.24 -7.51
CA TYR A 655 -18.76 8.81 -7.33
C TYR A 655 -17.92 8.89 -8.62
N LEU A 656 -18.31 8.16 -9.67
CA LEU A 656 -17.69 8.22 -10.99
C LEU A 656 -18.36 9.21 -11.92
N THR A 657 -19.55 9.69 -11.59
CA THR A 657 -20.19 10.77 -12.35
C THR A 657 -19.45 12.08 -12.11
N ARG A 658 -19.46 12.99 -13.09
CA ARG A 658 -18.84 14.31 -12.95
C ARG A 658 -19.39 15.08 -11.75
N SER A 659 -20.70 15.09 -11.58
CA SER A 659 -21.37 15.74 -10.45
C SER A 659 -20.97 15.14 -9.10
N GLY A 660 -20.91 13.81 -8.99
CA GLY A 660 -20.53 13.14 -7.74
C GLY A 660 -19.07 13.35 -7.38
N PHE A 661 -18.17 13.29 -8.37
CA PHE A 661 -16.76 13.62 -8.19
C PHE A 661 -16.59 15.07 -7.72
N ASP A 662 -17.23 16.03 -8.39
CA ASP A 662 -17.15 17.45 -8.04
C ASP A 662 -17.72 17.70 -6.62
N THR A 663 -18.81 17.02 -6.24
CA THR A 663 -19.37 17.08 -4.87
C THR A 663 -18.37 16.61 -3.82
N LEU A 664 -17.67 15.51 -4.07
CA LEU A 664 -16.68 14.98 -3.13
C LEU A 664 -15.38 15.79 -3.09
N LYS A 665 -15.03 16.53 -4.16
CA LYS A 665 -13.81 17.36 -4.24
C LYS A 665 -14.03 18.79 -3.73
N THR A 666 -15.25 19.31 -3.77
CA THR A 666 -15.60 20.68 -3.37
C THR A 666 -15.22 20.98 -1.91
N ASN A 667 -14.95 22.25 -1.58
CA ASN A 667 -14.56 22.73 -0.24
C ASN A 667 -13.33 22.01 0.35
N GLY A 668 -12.34 21.68 -0.49
CA GLY A 668 -11.16 20.93 -0.06
C GLY A 668 -11.46 19.49 0.36
N GLY A 669 -12.54 18.92 -0.19
CA GLY A 669 -13.00 17.57 0.11
C GLY A 669 -13.65 17.42 1.49
N GLN A 670 -14.41 18.40 1.96
CA GLN A 670 -15.08 18.34 3.25
C GLN A 670 -15.93 17.06 3.42
N ALA A 671 -16.62 16.63 2.36
CA ALA A 671 -17.40 15.39 2.38
C ALA A 671 -16.54 14.14 2.64
N THR A 672 -15.29 14.12 2.17
CA THR A 672 -14.37 13.00 2.42
C THR A 672 -13.79 13.02 3.84
N ASP A 673 -13.85 14.13 4.57
CA ASP A 673 -13.39 14.19 5.97
C ASP A 673 -14.28 13.42 6.94
N SER A 674 -15.48 13.03 6.49
CA SER A 674 -16.44 12.20 7.22
C SER A 674 -15.94 10.77 7.45
N PHE A 675 -15.03 10.24 6.63
CA PHE A 675 -14.67 8.82 6.60
C PHE A 675 -13.68 8.39 7.69
N ARG A 676 -13.99 7.33 8.45
CA ARG A 676 -13.06 6.61 9.32
C ARG A 676 -13.04 5.14 8.93
N LEU A 677 -11.91 4.66 8.44
CA LEU A 677 -11.70 3.29 7.97
C LEU A 677 -11.07 2.46 9.09
N HIS A 678 -11.80 1.45 9.54
CA HIS A 678 -11.41 0.50 10.57
C HIS A 678 -10.94 -0.80 9.93
N THR A 679 -9.86 -1.38 10.46
CA THR A 679 -9.47 -2.75 10.10
C THR A 679 -9.49 -3.64 11.31
N ASP A 680 -10.69 -4.17 11.52
CA ASP A 680 -11.07 -5.05 12.61
C ASP A 680 -12.43 -5.69 12.26
N SER A 681 -12.88 -6.60 13.12
CA SER A 681 -14.25 -7.12 13.10
C SER A 681 -15.27 -6.04 13.47
N ILE A 682 -16.50 -6.18 12.96
CA ILE A 682 -17.62 -5.27 13.27
C ILE A 682 -17.83 -5.17 14.79
N ILE A 683 -17.92 -6.31 15.47
CA ILE A 683 -18.10 -6.36 16.93
C ILE A 683 -17.02 -5.59 17.70
N ASN A 684 -15.74 -5.68 17.32
CA ASN A 684 -14.68 -4.95 18.01
C ASN A 684 -14.76 -3.43 17.78
N VAL A 685 -15.12 -3.00 16.57
CA VAL A 685 -15.38 -1.58 16.29
C VAL A 685 -16.56 -1.09 17.13
N LEU A 686 -17.67 -1.84 17.16
CA LEU A 686 -18.85 -1.48 17.96
C LEU A 686 -18.49 -1.33 19.44
N ARG A 687 -17.70 -2.25 20.01
CA ARG A 687 -17.22 -2.19 21.40
C ARG A 687 -16.44 -0.91 21.73
N GLY A 688 -15.68 -0.37 20.78
CA GLY A 688 -14.97 0.90 20.95
C GLY A 688 -15.87 2.14 20.85
N LEU A 689 -16.95 2.04 20.08
CA LEU A 689 -17.89 3.14 19.91
C LEU A 689 -18.72 3.39 21.18
N LYS A 690 -18.99 4.67 21.42
CA LYS A 690 -19.77 5.10 22.59
C LYS A 690 -21.25 4.75 22.40
N THR A 691 -21.95 4.59 23.52
CA THR A 691 -23.42 4.45 23.52
C THR A 691 -24.05 5.62 22.77
N TRP A 692 -25.00 5.31 21.88
CA TRP A 692 -25.71 6.27 21.02
C TRP A 692 -24.81 7.12 20.09
N SER A 693 -23.61 6.65 19.75
CA SER A 693 -22.75 7.36 18.81
C SER A 693 -23.14 7.19 17.35
N LEU A 694 -23.94 6.17 17.01
CA LEU A 694 -24.43 5.91 15.66
C LEU A 694 -25.92 6.21 15.55
N THR A 695 -26.33 6.76 14.42
CA THR A 695 -27.75 6.94 14.08
C THR A 695 -28.20 5.95 13.00
N ARG A 696 -27.26 5.46 12.18
CA ARG A 696 -27.52 4.53 11.08
C ARG A 696 -26.49 3.40 11.02
N ALA A 697 -26.88 2.23 10.53
CA ALA A 697 -25.97 1.12 10.26
C ALA A 697 -26.38 0.34 9.01
N VAL A 698 -25.41 -0.08 8.20
CA VAL A 698 -25.59 -0.95 7.04
C VAL A 698 -24.59 -2.10 7.15
N ILE A 699 -25.09 -3.30 7.48
CA ILE A 699 -24.26 -4.48 7.76
C ILE A 699 -24.25 -5.51 6.63
N MET A 700 -24.77 -5.14 5.46
CA MET A 700 -24.83 -6.00 4.25
C MET A 700 -25.37 -7.40 4.58
N ASP A 701 -24.80 -8.46 3.98
CA ASP A 701 -25.10 -9.86 4.22
C ASP A 701 -24.18 -10.55 5.25
N HIS A 702 -23.44 -9.77 6.05
CA HIS A 702 -22.45 -10.29 7.01
C HIS A 702 -23.02 -11.36 7.94
N LEU A 703 -24.26 -11.19 8.41
CA LEU A 703 -24.87 -12.15 9.34
C LEU A 703 -25.20 -13.51 8.69
N ASP A 704 -25.25 -13.60 7.35
CA ASP A 704 -25.39 -14.89 6.64
C ASP A 704 -24.16 -15.79 6.81
N TRP A 705 -23.03 -15.23 7.26
CA TRP A 705 -21.77 -15.95 7.41
C TRP A 705 -21.77 -16.81 8.68
N PHE A 706 -22.65 -16.52 9.64
CA PHE A 706 -22.71 -17.20 10.93
C PHE A 706 -23.67 -18.38 10.91
N SER A 707 -23.44 -19.34 11.81
CA SER A 707 -24.38 -20.42 12.09
C SER A 707 -25.52 -19.93 12.99
N GLU A 708 -26.70 -20.54 12.87
CA GLU A 708 -27.90 -20.17 13.66
C GLU A 708 -27.69 -20.16 15.18
N ASP A 709 -26.80 -21.03 15.68
CA ASP A 709 -26.47 -21.15 17.12
C ASP A 709 -25.27 -20.29 17.55
N SER A 710 -24.76 -19.40 16.68
CA SER A 710 -23.61 -18.57 17.01
C SER A 710 -23.97 -17.53 18.08
N LYS A 711 -23.23 -17.54 19.19
CA LYS A 711 -23.30 -16.50 20.22
C LYS A 711 -22.77 -15.15 19.73
N ASP A 712 -21.92 -15.16 18.71
CA ASP A 712 -21.29 -13.95 18.18
C ASP A 712 -22.34 -13.01 17.58
N VAL A 713 -23.40 -13.54 16.95
CA VAL A 713 -24.51 -12.74 16.40
C VAL A 713 -25.33 -12.09 17.52
N ASP A 714 -25.54 -12.80 18.62
CA ASP A 714 -26.20 -12.24 19.80
C ASP A 714 -25.38 -11.10 20.43
N GLU A 715 -24.07 -11.29 20.57
CA GLU A 715 -23.17 -10.25 21.08
C GLU A 715 -23.08 -9.04 20.13
N GLU A 716 -22.98 -9.27 18.81
CA GLU A 716 -22.92 -8.18 17.83
C GLU A 716 -24.21 -7.36 17.81
N ILE A 717 -25.38 -8.01 17.87
CA ILE A 717 -26.67 -7.32 17.91
C ILE A 717 -26.86 -6.56 19.24
N ALA A 718 -26.38 -7.11 20.36
CA ALA A 718 -26.38 -6.39 21.64
C ALA A 718 -25.50 -5.13 21.60
N GLU A 719 -24.32 -5.21 20.98
CA GLU A 719 -23.46 -4.03 20.80
C GLU A 719 -24.06 -3.02 19.81
N LEU A 720 -24.72 -3.48 18.74
CA LEU A 720 -25.48 -2.63 17.82
C LEU A 720 -26.60 -1.88 18.54
N GLU A 721 -27.35 -2.57 19.41
CA GLU A 721 -28.37 -1.95 20.26
C GLU A 721 -27.74 -0.84 21.10
N ARG A 722 -26.63 -1.12 21.79
CA ARG A 722 -25.96 -0.14 22.66
C ARG A 722 -25.51 1.11 21.90
N VAL A 723 -24.87 0.95 20.75
CA VAL A 723 -24.28 2.09 20.02
C VAL A 723 -25.27 2.88 19.18
N LEU A 724 -26.39 2.27 18.77
CA LEU A 724 -27.45 2.97 18.03
C LEU A 724 -28.25 3.87 18.97
N ALA A 725 -28.42 5.13 18.57
CA ALA A 725 -29.31 6.07 19.23
C ALA A 725 -30.77 5.60 19.14
N PRO A 726 -31.65 5.99 20.10
CA PRO A 726 -33.08 5.75 19.99
C PRO A 726 -33.64 6.29 18.66
N GLY A 727 -34.46 5.51 17.96
CA GLY A 727 -34.90 5.81 16.59
C GLY A 727 -33.88 5.50 15.50
N GLY A 728 -32.70 4.94 15.85
CA GLY A 728 -31.67 4.54 14.90
C GLY A 728 -32.14 3.44 13.94
N ILE A 729 -31.64 3.49 12.71
CA ILE A 729 -32.06 2.61 11.62
C ILE A 729 -30.89 1.72 11.20
N LEU A 730 -31.14 0.42 11.10
CA LEU A 730 -30.20 -0.56 10.61
C LEU A 730 -30.77 -1.28 9.38
N LEU A 731 -29.96 -1.38 8.32
CA LEU A 731 -30.28 -2.09 7.09
C LEU A 731 -29.34 -3.27 6.86
N TRP A 732 -29.89 -4.36 6.31
CA TRP A 732 -29.13 -5.52 5.88
C TRP A 732 -29.84 -6.22 4.72
N ARG A 733 -29.07 -6.98 3.93
CA ARG A 733 -29.59 -7.87 2.88
C ARG A 733 -29.24 -9.31 3.23
N SER A 734 -29.96 -10.28 2.68
CA SER A 734 -29.69 -11.70 2.92
C SER A 734 -29.89 -12.55 1.68
N ALA A 735 -29.06 -13.57 1.54
CA ALA A 735 -29.22 -14.63 0.53
C ALA A 735 -30.48 -15.48 0.77
N GLY A 736 -30.98 -15.54 2.01
CA GLY A 736 -32.28 -16.16 2.33
C GLY A 736 -33.44 -15.16 2.21
N ARG A 737 -34.64 -15.63 1.88
CA ARG A 737 -35.88 -14.83 1.91
C ARG A 737 -36.32 -14.51 3.33
N ARG A 738 -36.01 -15.38 4.30
CA ARG A 738 -36.35 -15.21 5.72
C ARG A 738 -35.16 -15.61 6.63
N PRO A 739 -34.17 -14.71 6.80
CA PRO A 739 -33.01 -15.01 7.64
C PRO A 739 -33.40 -15.27 9.10
N TRP A 740 -32.75 -16.25 9.72
CA TRP A 740 -33.01 -16.71 11.09
C TRP A 740 -32.76 -15.61 12.14
N TYR A 741 -31.78 -14.74 11.90
CA TYR A 741 -31.37 -13.67 12.82
C TYR A 741 -32.39 -12.51 12.91
N VAL A 742 -33.46 -12.49 12.10
CA VAL A 742 -34.62 -11.61 12.32
C VAL A 742 -35.17 -11.77 13.73
N LYS A 743 -35.26 -13.01 14.22
CA LYS A 743 -35.72 -13.31 15.58
C LYS A 743 -34.76 -12.81 16.65
N VAL A 744 -33.46 -12.78 16.35
CA VAL A 744 -32.44 -12.29 17.27
C VAL A 744 -32.57 -10.76 17.44
N PHE A 745 -32.71 -10.02 16.35
CA PHE A 745 -33.01 -8.58 16.40
C PHE A 745 -34.28 -8.28 17.22
N GLN A 746 -35.36 -9.03 16.99
CA GLN A 746 -36.61 -8.87 17.74
C GLN A 746 -36.43 -9.15 19.24
N ARG A 747 -35.63 -10.16 19.61
CA ARG A 747 -35.32 -10.50 21.01
C ARG A 747 -34.53 -9.38 21.71
N HIS A 748 -33.69 -8.66 20.98
CA HIS A 748 -32.97 -7.47 21.48
C HIS A 748 -33.79 -6.17 21.37
N GLY A 749 -35.10 -6.26 21.07
CA GLY A 749 -36.02 -5.13 21.13
C GLY A 749 -36.13 -4.30 19.84
N PHE A 750 -35.50 -4.72 18.74
CA PHE A 750 -35.64 -4.01 17.47
C PHE A 750 -36.98 -4.28 16.78
N LEU A 751 -37.54 -3.25 16.16
CA LEU A 751 -38.69 -3.37 15.26
C LEU A 751 -38.20 -3.73 13.86
N VAL A 752 -38.38 -4.99 13.46
CA VAL A 752 -37.90 -5.52 12.18
C VAL A 752 -39.01 -5.53 11.13
N THR A 753 -38.74 -4.95 9.96
CA THR A 753 -39.67 -4.91 8.81
C THR A 753 -38.95 -5.38 7.54
N PRO A 754 -39.52 -6.32 6.76
CA PRO A 754 -39.01 -6.62 5.44
C PRO A 754 -39.31 -5.45 4.48
N LEU A 755 -38.28 -4.95 3.80
CA LEU A 755 -38.40 -3.92 2.77
C LEU A 755 -38.63 -4.54 1.38
N GLY A 756 -38.03 -5.70 1.13
CA GLY A 756 -38.21 -6.46 -0.10
C GLY A 756 -37.93 -7.94 0.12
N VAL A 757 -38.76 -8.82 -0.44
CA VAL A 757 -38.54 -10.27 -0.41
C VAL A 757 -38.86 -10.82 -1.79
N ARG A 758 -37.91 -11.56 -2.37
CA ARG A 758 -38.06 -12.15 -3.70
C ARG A 758 -39.19 -13.18 -3.72
N GLN A 759 -40.10 -13.06 -4.69
CA GLN A 759 -41.25 -13.97 -4.86
C GLN A 759 -41.15 -14.84 -6.14
N GLY A 760 -40.03 -14.78 -6.86
CA GLY A 760 -39.79 -15.54 -8.09
C GLY A 760 -38.89 -14.79 -9.08
N PRO A 761 -38.89 -15.16 -10.37
CA PRO A 761 -38.03 -14.59 -11.41
C PRO A 761 -38.62 -13.36 -12.12
N ASP A 762 -39.79 -12.87 -11.73
CA ASP A 762 -40.51 -11.84 -12.48
C ASP A 762 -40.25 -10.40 -12.01
N VAL A 763 -39.98 -10.22 -10.72
CA VAL A 763 -39.79 -8.89 -10.11
C VAL A 763 -38.51 -8.90 -9.28
N ALA A 764 -37.61 -7.96 -9.58
CA ALA A 764 -36.40 -7.75 -8.81
C ALA A 764 -36.62 -6.72 -7.69
N ILE A 765 -35.91 -6.89 -6.58
CA ILE A 765 -36.06 -6.04 -5.39
C ILE A 765 -35.23 -4.75 -5.45
N ASP A 766 -34.15 -4.75 -6.22
CA ASP A 766 -33.30 -3.59 -6.52
C ASP A 766 -32.52 -3.83 -7.83
N ARG A 767 -31.71 -2.84 -8.27
CA ARG A 767 -30.99 -2.93 -9.56
C ARG A 767 -29.89 -3.99 -9.61
N VAL A 768 -29.53 -4.57 -8.46
CA VAL A 768 -28.58 -5.68 -8.40
C VAL A 768 -29.31 -7.01 -8.29
N ASN A 769 -30.36 -7.08 -7.47
CA ASN A 769 -31.13 -8.28 -7.20
C ASN A 769 -30.26 -9.50 -6.80
N MET A 770 -29.07 -9.28 -6.23
CA MET A 770 -28.17 -10.36 -5.80
C MET A 770 -28.78 -11.15 -4.64
N TYR A 771 -29.36 -10.42 -3.68
CA TYR A 771 -29.89 -10.98 -2.44
C TYR A 771 -31.38 -11.32 -2.58
N ALA A 772 -31.85 -12.28 -1.79
CA ALA A 772 -33.23 -12.74 -1.82
C ALA A 772 -34.15 -11.90 -0.93
N SER A 773 -33.60 -11.16 0.03
CA SER A 773 -34.37 -10.23 0.86
C SER A 773 -33.57 -9.01 1.31
N PHE A 774 -34.30 -7.95 1.64
CA PHE A 774 -33.82 -6.68 2.16
C PHE A 774 -34.65 -6.26 3.36
N TRP A 775 -34.01 -5.85 4.44
CA TRP A 775 -34.64 -5.68 5.75
C TRP A 775 -34.22 -4.39 6.44
N ARG A 776 -35.11 -3.90 7.30
CA ARG A 776 -34.91 -2.77 8.19
C ARG A 776 -35.17 -3.17 9.63
N ALA A 777 -34.26 -2.83 10.53
CA ALA A 777 -34.48 -2.82 11.97
C ALA A 777 -34.46 -1.38 12.47
N VAL A 778 -35.40 -1.03 13.34
CA VAL A 778 -35.46 0.28 14.00
C VAL A 778 -35.34 0.08 15.50
N LYS A 779 -34.42 0.79 16.13
CA LYS A 779 -34.35 0.86 17.59
C LYS A 779 -35.50 1.72 18.10
N PRO A 780 -36.38 1.22 18.99
CA PRO A 780 -37.47 2.01 19.55
C PRO A 780 -36.98 3.33 20.18
N THR A 781 -37.82 4.35 20.15
CA THR A 781 -37.53 5.66 20.75
C THR A 781 -37.78 5.72 22.26
N SER A 782 -38.41 4.67 22.81
CA SER A 782 -38.90 4.56 24.19
C SER A 782 -37.88 3.98 25.16
#